data_AF-A0A8H4P460-F1
#
_entry.id   AF-A0A8H4P460-F1
#
_cell.length_a   1.000
_cell.length_b   1.000
_cell.length_c   1.000
_cell.angle_alpha   90.00
_cell.angle_beta   90.00
_cell.angle_gamma   90.00
#
_symmetry.space_group_name_H-M   'P 1'
#
loop_
_entity.id
_entity.type
_entity.pdbx_description
1 polymer ?
#
loop_
_entity_poly.entity_id
_entity_poly.type
_entity_poly.pdbx_seq_one_letter_code
_entity_poly.pdbx_strand_id
1 'polypeptide(L)'
;MAAPATDDPMRRPSTAGAGSEPEIIETHEEETPTVSHALAEDSKNFEEKGASQIEHGDIEVKNLGWNKEPHQVPNLVGGLKNEDLWTLVRRFDKQVFYVRSIEEPPLGELDMNIADDEEFSPEKLRAQIERLYMSVFVQLFSFYKHIVRLRSWKEYQRTSAFLAVYTLAWLLDLLGPTIIVFLMILISSTQAREICFPGAPPSLIDPKTGGVQTPAAGVLASDDSVTGAPENHKGEAVEQEAHSFVTSLSTIVVSTAAGKHPQTDPDEDSAAPDPTQLTEDVTDAKQKTVGNETGHEHNRAKKPVSNAVWDKARPTMHLIADFVDTWERFGNALSPAAPFHRHRPKIILVAALFPMLLGSWFMSPYLVMKGAGFGAGFGFFGDPIITPALDFINRTYPRWEKYVELRNTILRGVPTNAQLAITLLRIGERNKAPLPPPPFSNEPPSVEPHETAGEGLDHLGVYPPYLCFMNSWLTPTEGATEGEIAEAVQPDPDVIHEEEREQEEEKTKHKKSHRIMNFIRASTKGGVATALAADKAKAKAGAHHAKNRLGVVKGGAPNPLTGPIRFPARYKGKKGHAYITATATTPAVSWTSDIGDVKPAWTATIGEIDELKKMGGLGWKSKIIVGWAMGSEIVDGLMVRTKDGKEHHLTAVIMRDQLFNRLISMGHQMWEAWRDVSEELMIPAPLISVLGSACKSRLSSRGRSRPLFSSEVGEEWKITTPPMSVNASQVGLIGYQYRIKAGISSLNIQPKPWIRQFQVSETNKAFSEPGYPGLFLAPASTAAASIMMGGFATETFDAVTAATWLVCETCGTQFPTADRTKVKTCHICDDPRQFVPPSGQSFSTLEELRKTHTNEFTRLASDPRFTFIQSTPKLAIGQRAILIKTPEGNILWDCISLLDDETVARIEALGGLKAIVISHPHFYSTHVQWARAFRCPVYLASEDKRWATMESTHQVFLSSTETEIARGVKAIKLGGHFPGSMVLLFDGRLLIADTLMTTASGVGAWDVDATGAARDRPPGLNSFSFLYSIPNFIPLSVDEMARMWGILRGYEFKATHGGFAGMDIEDENLKKRVLDSMQIQARHMGYGDSEFMKETL
;
A
#
# COMPACT_ATOMS: atom_id res chain seq x y z
N MET A 1 30.78 17.35 -62.85
CA MET A 1 31.70 16.37 -63.49
C MET A 1 32.18 15.44 -62.38
N ALA A 2 32.13 14.11 -62.50
CA ALA A 2 31.61 13.25 -63.55
C ALA A 2 31.14 11.90 -62.94
N ALA A 3 30.36 11.14 -63.70
CA ALA A 3 30.21 9.69 -63.55
C ALA A 3 30.63 9.05 -64.90
N PRO A 4 30.67 7.71 -65.10
CA PRO A 4 30.44 6.59 -64.16
C PRO A 4 31.50 5.45 -64.29
N ALA A 5 31.20 4.27 -63.71
CA ALA A 5 31.18 2.95 -64.39
C ALA A 5 32.11 1.79 -63.91
N THR A 6 31.43 0.65 -63.66
CA THR A 6 31.75 -0.77 -63.99
C THR A 6 32.80 -1.60 -63.21
N ASP A 7 32.27 -2.46 -62.33
CA ASP A 7 32.31 -3.95 -62.32
C ASP A 7 33.59 -4.77 -62.57
N ASP A 8 33.83 -5.72 -61.65
CA ASP A 8 34.23 -7.11 -61.97
C ASP A 8 33.69 -8.11 -60.90
N PRO A 9 32.80 -9.07 -61.26
CA PRO A 9 32.16 -9.99 -60.32
C PRO A 9 32.82 -11.38 -60.23
N MET A 10 34.09 -11.50 -59.83
CA MET A 10 34.67 -12.79 -59.38
C MET A 10 35.75 -12.69 -58.28
N ARG A 11 35.32 -12.84 -57.01
CA ARG A 11 36.21 -13.40 -55.97
C ARG A 11 35.41 -14.23 -54.96
N ARG A 12 35.71 -15.52 -54.84
CA ARG A 12 35.09 -16.42 -53.84
C ARG A 12 35.55 -16.06 -52.41
N PRO A 13 34.75 -16.35 -51.37
CA PRO A 13 35.07 -15.93 -50.01
C PRO A 13 36.23 -16.75 -49.43
N SER A 14 37.23 -16.08 -48.88
CA SER A 14 38.21 -16.70 -47.99
C SER A 14 37.61 -16.83 -46.59
N THR A 15 37.40 -18.07 -46.16
CA THR A 15 37.20 -18.55 -44.78
C THR A 15 37.25 -17.49 -43.67
N ALA A 16 36.09 -17.15 -43.12
CA ALA A 16 36.00 -16.37 -41.89
C ALA A 16 36.59 -17.17 -40.71
N GLY A 17 37.58 -16.61 -40.02
CA GLY A 17 38.00 -17.10 -38.72
C GLY A 17 37.01 -16.64 -37.65
N ALA A 18 36.56 -17.55 -36.80
CA ALA A 18 35.74 -17.20 -35.64
C ALA A 18 36.57 -16.39 -34.64
N GLY A 19 36.09 -15.20 -34.23
CA GLY A 19 36.80 -14.39 -33.22
C GLY A 19 36.58 -12.88 -33.23
N SER A 20 35.60 -12.33 -33.97
CA SER A 20 35.21 -10.92 -33.85
C SER A 20 33.83 -10.80 -33.20
N GLU A 21 33.75 -10.10 -32.08
CA GLU A 21 32.49 -9.56 -31.55
C GLU A 21 31.84 -8.65 -32.61
N PRO A 22 30.50 -8.51 -32.63
CA PRO A 22 29.84 -7.60 -33.54
C PRO A 22 30.20 -6.15 -33.18
N GLU A 23 31.03 -5.52 -34.01
CA GLU A 23 31.30 -4.08 -33.95
C GLU A 23 30.02 -3.33 -34.35
N ILE A 24 29.22 -2.95 -33.35
CA ILE A 24 28.06 -2.08 -33.54
C ILE A 24 28.60 -0.66 -33.77
N ILE A 25 28.56 -0.22 -35.02
CA ILE A 25 28.93 1.14 -35.41
C ILE A 25 27.80 2.08 -34.99
N GLU A 26 27.80 2.49 -33.71
CA GLU A 26 27.08 3.67 -33.22
C GLU A 26 27.92 4.92 -33.53
N THR A 27 28.01 5.29 -34.80
CA THR A 27 28.40 6.67 -35.16
C THR A 27 27.23 7.59 -34.85
N HIS A 28 27.17 8.08 -33.61
CA HIS A 28 26.23 9.12 -33.22
C HIS A 28 26.58 10.42 -33.96
N GLU A 29 25.57 11.01 -34.62
CA GLU A 29 25.63 12.42 -34.99
C GLU A 29 25.37 13.23 -33.71
N GLU A 30 26.39 13.94 -33.22
CA GLU A 30 26.20 14.95 -32.17
C GLU A 30 25.14 15.97 -32.66
N GLU A 31 24.22 16.36 -31.77
CA GLU A 31 23.14 17.36 -31.99
C GLU A 31 21.78 16.92 -32.60
N THR A 32 21.30 15.67 -32.47
CA THR A 32 19.85 15.42 -32.68
C THR A 32 19.01 15.88 -31.47
N PRO A 33 18.13 16.90 -31.59
CA PRO A 33 17.30 17.35 -30.48
C PRO A 33 16.21 16.34 -30.11
N THR A 34 15.86 16.24 -28.82
CA THR A 34 14.72 15.44 -28.35
C THR A 34 13.40 15.97 -28.92
N VAL A 35 12.36 15.12 -28.96
CA VAL A 35 11.02 15.48 -29.44
C VAL A 35 10.44 16.67 -28.67
N SER A 36 10.75 16.80 -27.38
CA SER A 36 10.35 17.94 -26.54
C SER A 36 10.99 19.27 -26.96
N HIS A 37 12.26 19.25 -27.40
CA HIS A 37 12.92 20.44 -27.97
C HIS A 37 12.45 20.73 -29.39
N ALA A 38 12.33 19.71 -30.24
CA ALA A 38 11.85 19.86 -31.62
C ALA A 38 10.43 20.49 -31.65
N LEU A 39 9.51 20.01 -30.80
CA LEU A 39 8.16 20.60 -30.66
C LEU A 39 8.17 22.06 -30.14
N ALA A 40 9.19 22.46 -29.37
CA ALA A 40 9.34 23.85 -28.96
C ALA A 40 9.75 24.75 -30.14
N GLU A 41 10.64 24.28 -31.01
CA GLU A 41 11.04 25.00 -32.22
C GLU A 41 9.93 25.04 -33.28
N ASP A 42 9.20 23.93 -33.45
CA ASP A 42 8.06 23.81 -34.39
C ASP A 42 6.76 24.49 -33.92
N SER A 43 6.75 25.11 -32.73
CA SER A 43 5.55 25.75 -32.17
C SER A 43 4.91 26.84 -33.06
N LYS A 44 5.68 27.38 -34.00
CA LYS A 44 5.19 28.29 -35.05
C LYS A 44 4.19 27.64 -36.02
N ASN A 45 4.21 26.32 -36.16
CA ASN A 45 3.43 25.55 -37.13
C ASN A 45 2.14 24.93 -36.55
N PHE A 46 1.84 25.13 -35.26
CA PHE A 46 0.64 24.58 -34.63
C PHE A 46 -0.65 25.21 -35.19
N GLU A 47 -1.65 24.37 -35.49
CA GLU A 47 -2.95 24.79 -36.04
C GLU A 47 -3.77 25.63 -35.03
N GLU A 48 -3.69 25.27 -33.76
CA GLU A 48 -4.37 25.93 -32.65
C GLU A 48 -3.33 26.47 -31.66
N LYS A 49 -3.41 27.75 -31.30
CA LYS A 49 -2.40 28.44 -30.49
C LYS A 49 -3.01 29.21 -29.33
N GLY A 50 -2.47 28.99 -28.14
CA GLY A 50 -2.71 29.83 -26.96
C GLY A 50 -1.69 30.96 -26.84
N ALA A 51 -1.88 31.83 -25.84
CA ALA A 51 -1.10 33.05 -25.64
C ALA A 51 0.41 32.83 -25.38
N SER A 52 0.82 31.63 -24.97
CA SER A 52 2.24 31.24 -24.80
C SER A 52 2.90 30.65 -26.06
N GLN A 53 2.10 30.31 -27.07
CA GLN A 53 2.56 29.66 -28.31
C GLN A 53 2.65 30.64 -29.50
N ILE A 54 2.51 31.93 -29.23
CA ILE A 54 2.59 33.00 -30.22
C ILE A 54 3.92 33.73 -30.02
N GLU A 55 4.79 33.68 -31.03
CA GLU A 55 6.00 34.50 -31.07
C GLU A 55 5.61 35.97 -31.23
N HIS A 56 6.05 36.81 -30.29
CA HIS A 56 5.60 38.22 -30.23
C HIS A 56 6.56 39.24 -30.87
N GLY A 57 7.69 38.81 -31.43
CA GLY A 57 8.66 39.68 -32.13
C GLY A 57 9.45 40.65 -31.24
N ASP A 58 8.93 40.97 -30.06
CA ASP A 58 9.56 41.82 -29.05
C ASP A 58 10.89 41.24 -28.56
N ILE A 59 11.77 42.13 -28.11
CA ILE A 59 13.03 41.75 -27.45
C ILE A 59 12.73 41.21 -26.05
N GLU A 60 11.83 41.87 -25.31
CA GLU A 60 11.51 41.59 -23.90
C GLU A 60 10.59 40.38 -23.68
N VAL A 61 10.59 39.86 -22.45
CA VAL A 61 9.77 38.70 -22.05
C VAL A 61 8.34 39.14 -21.76
N LYS A 62 7.36 38.56 -22.45
CA LYS A 62 5.95 38.91 -22.29
C LYS A 62 5.38 38.34 -20.98
N ASN A 63 4.82 39.20 -20.15
CA ASN A 63 4.12 38.79 -18.92
C ASN A 63 2.67 38.37 -19.23
N LEU A 64 2.40 37.06 -19.22
CA LEU A 64 1.08 36.49 -19.47
C LEU A 64 0.10 36.52 -18.29
N GLY A 65 0.45 37.18 -17.18
CA GLY A 65 -0.42 37.27 -15.99
C GLY A 65 0.19 36.75 -14.69
N TRP A 66 1.53 36.74 -14.57
CA TRP A 66 2.29 36.17 -13.45
C TRP A 66 1.92 36.69 -12.04
N ASN A 67 1.23 37.83 -11.95
CA ASN A 67 0.78 38.44 -10.71
C ASN A 67 -0.68 38.94 -10.83
N LYS A 68 -1.50 38.27 -11.66
CA LYS A 68 -2.92 38.57 -11.86
C LYS A 68 -3.79 37.44 -11.30
N GLU A 69 -5.06 37.75 -11.08
CA GLU A 69 -6.08 36.75 -10.71
C GLU A 69 -6.38 35.80 -11.88
N PRO A 70 -6.80 34.55 -11.63
CA PRO A 70 -6.91 33.50 -12.66
C PRO A 70 -7.77 33.89 -13.87
N HIS A 71 -8.91 34.53 -13.62
CA HIS A 71 -9.86 35.01 -14.66
C HIS A 71 -9.27 36.07 -15.60
N GLN A 72 -8.18 36.73 -15.22
CA GLN A 72 -7.49 37.73 -16.04
C GLN A 72 -6.36 37.13 -16.90
N VAL A 73 -6.09 35.83 -16.77
CA VAL A 73 -5.08 35.10 -17.54
C VAL A 73 -5.73 34.60 -18.84
N PRO A 74 -5.24 35.00 -20.03
CA PRO A 74 -5.78 34.49 -21.30
C PRO A 74 -5.52 32.98 -21.44
N ASN A 75 -6.22 32.28 -22.35
CA ASN A 75 -5.90 30.88 -22.59
C ASN A 75 -4.44 30.72 -23.04
N LEU A 76 -3.66 29.95 -22.29
CA LEU A 76 -2.20 29.89 -22.41
C LEU A 76 -1.75 28.94 -23.54
N VAL A 77 -2.47 27.82 -23.74
CA VAL A 77 -2.09 26.74 -24.67
C VAL A 77 -3.31 26.34 -25.52
N GLY A 78 -3.11 26.16 -26.83
CA GLY A 78 -4.15 25.72 -27.76
C GLY A 78 -4.57 24.28 -27.48
N GLY A 79 -5.87 24.02 -27.46
CA GLY A 79 -6.44 22.69 -27.19
C GLY A 79 -6.35 22.22 -25.73
N LEU A 80 -5.99 23.09 -24.78
CA LEU A 80 -5.92 22.78 -23.34
C LEU A 80 -6.56 23.94 -22.54
N LYS A 81 -7.32 23.65 -21.49
CA LYS A 81 -7.85 24.70 -20.59
C LYS A 81 -6.76 25.14 -19.61
N ASN A 82 -6.82 26.39 -19.15
CA ASN A 82 -5.88 26.91 -18.15
C ASN A 82 -5.90 26.09 -16.84
N GLU A 83 -7.06 25.63 -16.38
CA GLU A 83 -7.18 24.75 -15.20
C GLU A 83 -6.39 23.45 -15.36
N ASP A 84 -6.59 22.72 -16.47
CA ASP A 84 -5.87 21.46 -16.73
C ASP A 84 -4.35 21.68 -16.84
N LEU A 85 -3.92 22.81 -17.42
CA LEU A 85 -2.53 23.23 -17.47
C LEU A 85 -1.96 23.55 -16.08
N TRP A 86 -2.71 24.26 -15.23
CA TRP A 86 -2.28 24.58 -13.88
C TRP A 86 -2.18 23.34 -13.00
N THR A 87 -3.10 22.39 -13.11
CA THR A 87 -3.00 21.08 -12.44
C THR A 87 -1.78 20.30 -12.91
N LEU A 88 -1.49 20.30 -14.21
CA LEU A 88 -0.30 19.67 -14.77
C LEU A 88 1.00 20.30 -14.21
N VAL A 89 1.08 21.63 -14.16
CA VAL A 89 2.25 22.35 -13.61
C VAL A 89 2.36 22.17 -12.09
N ARG A 90 1.27 22.20 -11.31
CA ARG A 90 1.30 21.90 -9.86
C ARG A 90 1.85 20.50 -9.57
N ARG A 91 1.42 19.50 -10.36
CA ARG A 91 1.88 18.11 -10.21
C ARG A 91 3.34 17.96 -10.63
N PHE A 92 3.77 18.64 -11.70
CA PHE A 92 5.19 18.74 -12.08
C PHE A 92 6.04 19.36 -10.97
N ASP A 93 5.59 20.47 -10.38
CA ASP A 93 6.28 21.18 -9.30
C ASP A 93 6.45 20.31 -8.04
N LYS A 94 5.45 19.47 -7.74
CA LYS A 94 5.46 18.45 -6.67
C LYS A 94 6.27 17.20 -7.00
N GLN A 95 6.56 16.91 -8.27
CA GLN A 95 7.26 15.69 -8.70
C GLN A 95 8.76 15.93 -8.91
N VAL A 96 9.14 17.01 -9.59
CA VAL A 96 10.53 17.24 -10.03
C VAL A 96 11.26 18.14 -9.03
N PHE A 97 12.21 17.56 -8.29
CA PHE A 97 13.01 18.25 -7.27
C PHE A 97 14.48 18.45 -7.62
N TYR A 98 15.08 17.50 -8.34
CA TYR A 98 16.49 17.55 -8.73
C TYR A 98 16.63 16.98 -10.13
N VAL A 99 17.39 17.69 -10.97
CA VAL A 99 17.68 17.29 -12.33
C VAL A 99 19.16 17.44 -12.63
N ARG A 100 19.65 16.58 -13.51
CA ARG A 100 21.03 16.53 -13.99
C ARG A 100 21.06 16.56 -15.52
N SER A 101 22.05 17.23 -16.09
CA SER A 101 22.22 17.31 -17.55
C SER A 101 22.72 15.98 -18.11
N ILE A 102 22.19 15.58 -19.27
CA ILE A 102 22.64 14.39 -20.00
C ILE A 102 23.15 14.79 -21.39
N GLU A 103 24.20 14.12 -21.85
CA GLU A 103 24.86 14.42 -23.13
C GLU A 103 24.31 13.56 -24.28
N GLU A 104 23.91 12.31 -23.99
CA GLU A 104 23.29 11.40 -24.96
C GLU A 104 21.75 11.51 -24.95
N PRO A 105 21.07 11.51 -26.12
CA PRO A 105 19.61 11.49 -26.18
C PRO A 105 19.05 10.11 -25.78
N PRO A 106 17.99 10.06 -24.95
CA PRO A 106 17.42 8.79 -24.51
C PRO A 106 16.67 8.06 -25.64
N LEU A 107 16.71 6.72 -25.62
CA LEU A 107 16.10 5.83 -26.63
C LEU A 107 14.60 6.10 -26.91
N GLY A 108 13.88 6.60 -25.91
CA GLY A 108 12.46 6.98 -26.01
C GLY A 108 12.18 8.33 -26.68
N GLU A 109 13.20 9.02 -27.20
CA GLU A 109 13.16 10.35 -27.85
C GLU A 109 12.77 11.54 -26.95
N LEU A 110 12.48 11.29 -25.67
CA LEU A 110 12.07 12.27 -24.67
C LEU A 110 12.94 12.18 -23.42
N ASP A 111 13.48 13.33 -23.02
CA ASP A 111 14.22 13.54 -21.78
C ASP A 111 13.29 13.67 -20.55
N MET A 112 13.81 13.99 -19.38
CA MET A 112 13.10 14.00 -18.09
C MET A 112 12.57 12.61 -17.67
N ASN A 113 13.32 11.55 -17.98
CA ASN A 113 13.09 10.22 -17.38
C ASN A 113 13.69 10.20 -15.95
N ILE A 114 13.26 9.23 -15.13
CA ILE A 114 13.83 8.97 -13.80
C ILE A 114 15.11 8.14 -13.97
N ALA A 115 16.18 8.50 -13.26
CA ALA A 115 17.46 7.80 -13.34
C ALA A 115 17.41 6.37 -12.77
N ASP A 116 18.09 5.43 -13.45
CA ASP A 116 18.16 4.02 -13.05
C ASP A 116 18.91 3.84 -11.70
N ASP A 117 19.91 4.68 -11.39
CA ASP A 117 20.83 4.56 -10.23
C ASP A 117 20.40 5.35 -8.96
N GLU A 118 19.14 5.79 -8.86
CA GLU A 118 18.72 6.73 -7.80
C GLU A 118 18.69 6.12 -6.37
N GLU A 119 19.25 6.84 -5.37
CA GLU A 119 19.11 6.48 -3.95
C GLU A 119 17.82 7.01 -3.32
N PHE A 120 17.16 6.14 -2.55
CA PHE A 120 15.77 6.33 -2.17
C PHE A 120 15.57 7.11 -0.87
N SER A 121 14.51 7.95 -0.79
CA SER A 121 14.11 8.65 0.43
C SER A 121 12.63 8.45 0.80
N PRO A 122 12.26 8.51 2.10
CA PRO A 122 10.86 8.35 2.54
C PRO A 122 9.88 9.37 1.94
N GLU A 123 10.36 10.58 1.61
CA GLU A 123 9.55 11.60 0.93
C GLU A 123 9.24 11.20 -0.52
N LYS A 124 10.15 10.48 -1.20
CA LYS A 124 9.88 9.92 -2.53
C LYS A 124 8.86 8.78 -2.45
N LEU A 125 8.92 7.91 -1.43
CA LEU A 125 7.89 6.89 -1.19
C LEU A 125 6.50 7.51 -1.17
N ARG A 126 6.36 8.53 -0.33
CA ARG A 126 5.13 9.32 -0.18
C ARG A 126 4.67 9.90 -1.52
N ALA A 127 5.53 10.65 -2.21
CA ALA A 127 5.17 11.31 -3.46
C ALA A 127 4.79 10.32 -4.58
N GLN A 128 5.44 9.15 -4.65
CA GLN A 128 5.10 8.12 -5.63
C GLN A 128 3.79 7.38 -5.29
N ILE A 129 3.46 7.18 -3.99
CA ILE A 129 2.13 6.64 -3.62
C ILE A 129 1.03 7.69 -3.85
N GLU A 130 1.28 8.97 -3.57
CA GLU A 130 0.36 10.06 -3.91
C GLU A 130 0.12 10.08 -5.44
N ARG A 131 1.18 9.98 -6.26
CA ARG A 131 1.07 9.89 -7.73
C ARG A 131 0.36 8.62 -8.21
N LEU A 132 0.61 7.47 -7.57
CA LEU A 132 -0.09 6.20 -7.85
C LEU A 132 -1.60 6.32 -7.60
N TYR A 133 -2.00 6.97 -6.48
CA TYR A 133 -3.40 7.23 -6.18
C TYR A 133 -4.06 8.06 -7.29
N MET A 134 -3.48 9.23 -7.59
CA MET A 134 -4.04 10.18 -8.57
C MET A 134 -4.06 9.64 -10.00
N SER A 135 -3.03 8.88 -10.40
CA SER A 135 -2.85 8.46 -11.79
C SER A 135 -3.48 7.10 -12.10
N VAL A 136 -3.60 6.22 -11.09
CA VAL A 136 -4.08 4.83 -11.27
C VAL A 136 -5.34 4.57 -10.47
N PHE A 137 -5.37 4.82 -9.15
CA PHE A 137 -6.51 4.41 -8.31
C PHE A 137 -7.79 5.18 -8.63
N VAL A 138 -7.73 6.50 -8.85
CA VAL A 138 -8.91 7.30 -9.28
C VAL A 138 -9.48 6.75 -10.60
N GLN A 139 -8.61 6.42 -11.56
CA GLN A 139 -9.03 5.88 -12.86
C GLN A 139 -9.62 4.47 -12.75
N LEU A 140 -9.02 3.59 -11.94
CA LEU A 140 -9.55 2.25 -11.66
C LEU A 140 -10.89 2.31 -10.91
N PHE A 141 -11.06 3.27 -10.00
CA PHE A 141 -12.32 3.49 -9.29
C PHE A 141 -13.43 3.96 -10.23
N SER A 142 -13.14 4.94 -11.10
CA SER A 142 -14.05 5.38 -12.16
C SER A 142 -14.42 4.22 -13.11
N PHE A 143 -13.44 3.43 -13.55
CA PHE A 143 -13.68 2.21 -14.34
C PHE A 143 -14.59 1.21 -13.60
N TYR A 144 -14.36 0.96 -12.31
CA TYR A 144 -15.22 0.13 -11.49
C TYR A 144 -16.67 0.67 -11.45
N LYS A 145 -16.86 1.98 -11.25
CA LYS A 145 -18.20 2.61 -11.31
C LYS A 145 -18.88 2.41 -12.67
N HIS A 146 -18.15 2.53 -13.79
CA HIS A 146 -18.68 2.19 -15.12
C HIS A 146 -19.11 0.71 -15.23
N ILE A 147 -18.36 -0.23 -14.67
CA ILE A 147 -18.75 -1.66 -14.65
C ILE A 147 -20.01 -1.88 -13.81
N VAL A 148 -20.15 -1.22 -12.65
CA VAL A 148 -21.36 -1.28 -11.82
C VAL A 148 -22.57 -0.71 -12.59
N ARG A 149 -22.43 0.47 -13.21
CA ARG A 149 -23.46 1.08 -14.05
C ARG A 149 -23.85 0.23 -15.26
N LEU A 150 -22.90 -0.45 -15.91
CA LEU A 150 -23.17 -1.33 -17.05
C LEU A 150 -23.83 -2.66 -16.64
N ARG A 151 -23.62 -3.11 -15.41
CA ARG A 151 -24.35 -4.24 -14.82
C ARG A 151 -25.73 -3.85 -14.28
N SER A 152 -25.95 -2.57 -14.01
CA SER A 152 -27.25 -2.05 -13.61
C SER A 152 -28.20 -1.98 -14.82
N TRP A 153 -29.47 -2.30 -14.58
CA TRP A 153 -30.53 -2.21 -15.59
C TRP A 153 -31.21 -0.83 -15.61
N LYS A 154 -30.79 0.10 -14.73
CA LYS A 154 -31.23 1.50 -14.74
C LYS A 154 -30.90 2.18 -16.08
N GLU A 155 -29.72 1.92 -16.66
CA GLU A 155 -29.33 2.38 -18.00
C GLU A 155 -29.69 1.34 -19.09
N TYR A 156 -30.97 0.95 -19.17
CA TYR A 156 -31.47 -0.17 -19.98
C TYR A 156 -30.96 -0.17 -21.43
N GLN A 157 -30.95 0.97 -22.13
CA GLN A 157 -30.53 1.03 -23.53
C GLN A 157 -29.07 0.60 -23.71
N ARG A 158 -28.16 1.09 -22.86
CA ARG A 158 -26.73 0.71 -22.91
C ARG A 158 -26.55 -0.75 -22.49
N THR A 159 -27.13 -1.14 -21.36
CA THR A 159 -26.99 -2.50 -20.81
C THR A 159 -27.53 -3.56 -21.76
N SER A 160 -28.69 -3.32 -22.39
CA SER A 160 -29.26 -4.22 -23.40
C SER A 160 -28.45 -4.27 -24.71
N ALA A 161 -27.89 -3.15 -25.18
CA ALA A 161 -27.03 -3.13 -26.36
C ALA A 161 -25.73 -3.94 -26.15
N PHE A 162 -25.04 -3.75 -25.02
CA PHE A 162 -23.86 -4.55 -24.67
C PHE A 162 -24.21 -6.04 -24.51
N LEU A 163 -25.33 -6.37 -23.84
CA LEU A 163 -25.79 -7.75 -23.71
C LEU A 163 -26.11 -8.39 -25.07
N ALA A 164 -26.76 -7.65 -25.99
CA ALA A 164 -27.09 -8.14 -27.32
C ALA A 164 -25.83 -8.43 -28.15
N VAL A 165 -24.86 -7.50 -28.18
CA VAL A 165 -23.58 -7.69 -28.88
C VAL A 165 -22.79 -8.86 -28.26
N TYR A 166 -22.71 -8.93 -26.93
CA TYR A 166 -22.07 -10.04 -26.23
C TYR A 166 -22.71 -11.39 -26.57
N THR A 167 -24.05 -11.47 -26.51
CA THR A 167 -24.80 -12.71 -26.76
C THR A 167 -24.65 -13.14 -28.21
N LEU A 168 -24.70 -12.21 -29.17
CA LEU A 168 -24.48 -12.52 -30.58
C LEU A 168 -23.04 -12.99 -30.85
N ALA A 169 -22.03 -12.30 -30.29
CA ALA A 169 -20.64 -12.68 -30.43
C ALA A 169 -20.35 -14.06 -29.78
N TRP A 170 -20.99 -14.36 -28.66
CA TRP A 170 -20.91 -15.66 -27.99
C TRP A 170 -21.60 -16.77 -28.79
N LEU A 171 -22.82 -16.53 -29.30
CA LEU A 171 -23.56 -17.50 -30.14
C LEU A 171 -22.87 -17.86 -31.46
N LEU A 172 -21.99 -16.98 -31.96
CA LEU A 172 -21.23 -17.17 -33.19
C LEU A 172 -19.78 -17.64 -32.97
N ASP A 173 -19.37 -17.91 -31.72
CA ASP A 173 -17.97 -18.19 -31.32
C ASP A 173 -16.96 -17.07 -31.71
N LEU A 174 -17.45 -15.84 -31.90
CA LEU A 174 -16.67 -14.65 -32.31
C LEU A 174 -16.33 -13.71 -31.14
N LEU A 175 -16.43 -14.17 -29.89
CA LEU A 175 -16.22 -13.34 -28.71
C LEU A 175 -14.81 -12.69 -28.66
N GLY A 176 -13.76 -13.46 -28.95
CA GLY A 176 -12.38 -12.97 -29.02
C GLY A 176 -12.19 -11.86 -30.08
N PRO A 177 -12.47 -12.13 -31.37
CA PRO A 177 -12.45 -11.10 -32.42
C PRO A 177 -13.28 -9.85 -32.07
N THR A 178 -14.47 -10.03 -31.49
CA THR A 178 -15.37 -8.92 -31.11
C THR A 178 -14.75 -8.03 -30.04
N ILE A 179 -14.15 -8.60 -28.99
CA ILE A 179 -13.47 -7.83 -27.94
C ILE A 179 -12.27 -7.06 -28.53
N ILE A 180 -11.47 -7.69 -29.39
CA ILE A 180 -10.29 -7.03 -29.99
C ILE A 180 -10.73 -5.88 -30.92
N VAL A 181 -11.75 -6.09 -31.77
CA VAL A 181 -12.33 -5.03 -32.61
C VAL A 181 -12.92 -3.90 -31.76
N PHE A 182 -13.62 -4.22 -30.67
CA PHE A 182 -14.15 -3.21 -29.75
C PHE A 182 -13.03 -2.36 -29.12
N LEU A 183 -11.94 -2.99 -28.66
CA LEU A 183 -10.76 -2.27 -28.17
C LEU A 183 -10.11 -1.39 -29.25
N MET A 184 -9.98 -1.88 -30.49
CA MET A 184 -9.47 -1.09 -31.62
C MET A 184 -10.35 0.13 -31.94
N ILE A 185 -11.68 -0.02 -31.85
CA ILE A 185 -12.64 1.08 -32.02
C ILE A 185 -12.47 2.11 -30.91
N LEU A 186 -12.40 1.68 -29.64
CA LEU A 186 -12.19 2.58 -28.50
C LEU A 186 -10.84 3.31 -28.58
N ILE A 187 -9.75 2.64 -28.99
CA ILE A 187 -8.46 3.31 -29.16
C ILE A 187 -8.53 4.38 -30.25
N SER A 188 -9.16 4.05 -31.39
CA SER A 188 -9.23 4.92 -32.58
C SER A 188 -10.14 6.14 -32.38
N SER A 189 -11.34 5.94 -31.82
CA SER A 189 -12.41 6.94 -31.75
C SER A 189 -12.70 7.36 -30.32
N THR A 190 -12.59 8.66 -30.02
CA THR A 190 -13.00 9.24 -28.73
C THR A 190 -14.52 9.27 -28.59
N GLN A 191 -15.24 9.59 -29.67
CA GLN A 191 -16.71 9.55 -29.72
C GLN A 191 -17.25 8.16 -29.36
N ALA A 192 -16.57 7.08 -29.79
CA ALA A 192 -16.97 5.73 -29.41
C ALA A 192 -16.83 5.48 -27.89
N ARG A 193 -15.84 6.10 -27.22
CA ARG A 193 -15.71 6.04 -25.76
C ARG A 193 -16.84 6.81 -25.07
N GLU A 194 -17.12 8.02 -25.53
CA GLU A 194 -18.20 8.87 -24.98
C GLU A 194 -19.58 8.19 -25.11
N ILE A 195 -19.85 7.54 -26.25
CA ILE A 195 -21.10 6.79 -26.48
C ILE A 195 -21.16 5.51 -25.64
N CYS A 196 -20.07 4.74 -25.55
CA CYS A 196 -20.05 3.46 -24.83
C CYS A 196 -19.92 3.63 -23.31
N PHE A 197 -19.28 4.70 -22.86
CA PHE A 197 -18.92 4.99 -21.47
C PHE A 197 -19.12 6.50 -21.20
N PRO A 198 -20.37 7.00 -21.21
CA PRO A 198 -20.66 8.41 -20.92
C PRO A 198 -20.20 8.76 -19.51
N GLY A 199 -19.43 9.84 -19.40
CA GLY A 199 -18.82 10.29 -18.15
C GLY A 199 -19.86 10.62 -17.09
N ALA A 200 -19.60 10.19 -15.87
CA ALA A 200 -20.36 10.61 -14.69
C ALA A 200 -19.38 10.66 -13.49
N PRO A 201 -19.52 11.65 -12.58
CA PRO A 201 -18.69 11.75 -11.38
C PRO A 201 -18.74 10.44 -10.57
N PRO A 202 -17.61 9.82 -10.21
CA PRO A 202 -17.60 8.50 -9.59
C PRO A 202 -18.13 8.55 -8.14
N SER A 203 -18.13 9.73 -7.51
CA SER A 203 -18.73 10.05 -6.21
C SER A 203 -20.26 9.90 -6.22
N LEU A 204 -20.94 10.33 -7.29
CA LEU A 204 -22.40 10.24 -7.47
C LEU A 204 -22.95 8.82 -7.70
N ILE A 205 -22.10 7.82 -7.97
CA ILE A 205 -22.56 6.49 -8.41
C ILE A 205 -22.57 5.49 -7.26
N ASP A 206 -23.71 4.91 -6.94
CA ASP A 206 -23.83 3.87 -5.92
C ASP A 206 -23.03 2.61 -6.32
N PRO A 207 -22.02 2.18 -5.53
CA PRO A 207 -21.19 1.01 -5.84
C PRO A 207 -21.93 -0.33 -5.76
N LYS A 208 -23.15 -0.37 -5.20
CA LYS A 208 -24.02 -1.55 -5.09
C LYS A 208 -25.13 -1.56 -6.14
N THR A 209 -25.88 -0.47 -6.31
CA THR A 209 -27.04 -0.43 -7.24
C THR A 209 -26.72 0.13 -8.64
N GLY A 210 -25.62 0.89 -8.78
CA GLY A 210 -25.30 1.61 -10.01
C GLY A 210 -26.27 2.74 -10.35
N GLY A 211 -27.11 3.16 -9.41
CA GLY A 211 -27.88 4.39 -9.50
C GLY A 211 -27.11 5.60 -8.94
N VAL A 212 -27.84 6.70 -8.75
CA VAL A 212 -27.31 7.93 -8.14
C VAL A 212 -27.35 7.81 -6.61
N GLN A 213 -26.33 8.36 -5.95
CA GLN A 213 -26.20 8.53 -4.50
C GLN A 213 -25.66 9.95 -4.20
N THR A 214 -25.87 10.44 -2.98
CA THR A 214 -25.15 11.61 -2.48
C THR A 214 -23.64 11.33 -2.38
N PRO A 215 -22.77 12.31 -2.70
CA PRO A 215 -21.32 12.19 -2.51
C PRO A 215 -20.94 11.98 -1.04
N ALA A 216 -19.82 11.30 -0.80
CA ALA A 216 -19.32 11.06 0.56
C ALA A 216 -18.90 12.34 1.30
N ALA A 217 -18.59 13.41 0.55
CA ALA A 217 -18.32 14.75 1.08
C ALA A 217 -19.59 15.59 1.32
N GLY A 218 -20.80 15.02 1.20
CA GLY A 218 -22.07 15.73 1.38
C GLY A 218 -22.46 16.68 0.24
N VAL A 219 -21.55 17.02 -0.67
CA VAL A 219 -21.80 17.89 -1.83
C VAL A 219 -20.97 17.45 -3.04
N LEU A 220 -21.42 17.73 -4.26
CA LEU A 220 -20.64 17.52 -5.48
C LEU A 220 -19.76 18.74 -5.81
N ALA A 221 -18.73 18.95 -4.99
CA ALA A 221 -17.82 20.07 -5.16
C ALA A 221 -16.60 19.74 -6.05
N SER A 222 -16.42 18.48 -6.46
CA SER A 222 -15.55 18.10 -7.59
C SER A 222 -16.00 16.84 -8.33
N ASP A 223 -15.87 16.84 -9.66
CA ASP A 223 -16.25 15.72 -10.53
C ASP A 223 -15.20 14.59 -10.61
N ASP A 224 -13.91 14.94 -10.44
CA ASP A 224 -12.79 14.01 -10.65
C ASP A 224 -12.40 13.22 -9.37
N SER A 225 -12.91 13.59 -8.19
CA SER A 225 -12.54 12.99 -6.91
C SER A 225 -13.37 11.75 -6.56
N VAL A 226 -12.82 10.88 -5.69
CA VAL A 226 -13.50 9.65 -5.25
C VAL A 226 -14.67 9.96 -4.32
N THR A 227 -14.54 11.00 -3.51
CA THR A 227 -15.50 11.40 -2.45
C THR A 227 -16.46 12.52 -2.85
N GLY A 228 -16.13 13.33 -3.85
CA GLY A 228 -16.81 14.59 -4.18
C GLY A 228 -16.26 15.82 -3.46
N ALA A 229 -15.13 15.68 -2.75
CA ALA A 229 -14.55 16.71 -1.87
C ALA A 229 -14.35 18.09 -2.56
N PRO A 230 -14.46 19.19 -1.80
CA PRO A 230 -14.37 20.54 -2.35
C PRO A 230 -12.95 20.98 -2.71
N GLU A 231 -12.85 21.79 -3.76
CA GLU A 231 -11.59 22.37 -4.25
C GLU A 231 -11.72 23.83 -4.67
N ASN A 232 -10.64 24.61 -4.53
CA ASN A 232 -10.58 25.99 -5.04
C ASN A 232 -10.16 26.03 -6.52
N HIS A 233 -9.32 25.09 -6.94
CA HIS A 233 -8.83 24.94 -8.30
C HIS A 233 -8.85 23.47 -8.71
N LYS A 234 -9.01 23.20 -10.01
CA LYS A 234 -9.30 21.84 -10.50
C LYS A 234 -8.27 20.79 -10.05
N GLY A 235 -8.74 19.68 -9.50
CA GLY A 235 -7.91 18.54 -9.09
C GLY A 235 -7.12 18.74 -7.79
N GLU A 236 -7.36 19.80 -7.02
CA GLU A 236 -6.86 19.93 -5.65
C GLU A 236 -7.52 18.94 -4.69
N ALA A 237 -8.81 18.60 -4.88
CA ALA A 237 -9.52 17.61 -4.08
C ALA A 237 -8.86 16.23 -4.21
N VAL A 238 -8.54 15.80 -5.43
CA VAL A 238 -7.81 14.55 -5.72
C VAL A 238 -6.40 14.55 -5.10
N GLU A 239 -5.73 15.71 -5.06
CA GLU A 239 -4.42 15.86 -4.40
C GLU A 239 -4.54 15.79 -2.86
N GLN A 240 -5.63 16.30 -2.27
CA GLN A 240 -5.92 16.21 -0.84
C GLN A 240 -6.36 14.79 -0.42
N GLU A 241 -7.15 14.09 -1.25
CA GLU A 241 -7.47 12.67 -1.07
C GLU A 241 -6.19 11.82 -1.04
N ALA A 242 -5.31 12.00 -2.04
CA ALA A 242 -4.04 11.29 -2.14
C ALA A 242 -3.14 11.57 -0.92
N HIS A 243 -3.00 12.84 -0.53
CA HIS A 243 -2.26 13.25 0.66
C HIS A 243 -2.82 12.59 1.93
N SER A 244 -4.14 12.57 2.10
CA SER A 244 -4.82 11.99 3.26
C SER A 244 -4.67 10.47 3.30
N PHE A 245 -4.85 9.80 2.17
CA PHE A 245 -4.62 8.36 2.00
C PHE A 245 -3.20 7.96 2.41
N VAL A 246 -2.19 8.67 1.91
CA VAL A 246 -0.79 8.41 2.29
C VAL A 246 -0.50 8.80 3.73
N THR A 247 -1.14 9.83 4.27
CA THR A 247 -1.02 10.18 5.69
C THR A 247 -1.56 9.05 6.57
N SER A 248 -2.73 8.49 6.28
CA SER A 248 -3.28 7.34 7.02
C SER A 248 -2.40 6.09 6.91
N LEU A 249 -1.88 5.76 5.72
CA LEU A 249 -0.90 4.69 5.56
C LEU A 249 0.41 4.98 6.33
N SER A 250 0.90 6.22 6.30
CA SER A 250 2.11 6.60 7.01
C SER A 250 1.93 6.55 8.52
N THR A 251 0.73 6.80 9.06
CA THR A 251 0.44 6.64 10.48
C THR A 251 0.49 5.17 10.88
N ILE A 252 0.03 4.25 10.02
CA ILE A 252 0.14 2.79 10.21
C ILE A 252 1.61 2.32 10.11
N VAL A 253 2.41 2.90 9.20
CA VAL A 253 3.85 2.58 9.05
C VAL A 253 4.71 3.22 10.15
N VAL A 254 4.41 4.43 10.61
CA VAL A 254 5.16 5.13 11.66
C VAL A 254 4.83 4.57 13.04
N SER A 255 3.59 4.16 13.30
CA SER A 255 3.25 3.43 14.53
C SER A 255 3.92 2.05 14.62
N THR A 256 4.11 1.37 13.47
CA THR A 256 4.87 0.12 13.41
C THR A 256 6.40 0.31 13.35
N ALA A 257 6.89 1.49 12.94
CA ALA A 257 8.31 1.83 12.86
C ALA A 257 8.80 2.79 13.97
N ALA A 258 8.03 3.00 15.05
CA ALA A 258 8.34 3.92 16.15
C ALA A 258 9.50 3.46 17.08
N GLY A 259 10.53 2.82 16.54
CA GLY A 259 11.83 2.64 17.17
C GLY A 259 12.73 3.86 16.93
N LYS A 260 12.55 4.91 17.74
CA LYS A 260 13.43 6.10 17.92
C LYS A 260 14.25 6.58 16.71
N HIS A 261 13.98 7.80 16.25
CA HIS A 261 14.89 8.56 15.36
C HIS A 261 15.61 9.70 16.12
N PRO A 262 16.73 9.43 16.81
CA PRO A 262 17.71 10.45 17.16
C PRO A 262 18.70 10.55 16.01
N GLN A 263 18.58 11.62 15.24
CA GLN A 263 19.63 12.07 14.33
C GLN A 263 19.58 13.59 14.34
N THR A 264 19.93 14.14 15.50
CA THR A 264 20.52 15.46 15.62
C THR A 264 21.94 15.33 15.11
N ASP A 265 22.26 16.04 14.03
CA ASP A 265 23.65 16.31 13.68
C ASP A 265 24.32 17.08 14.84
N PRO A 266 25.63 16.88 15.13
CA PRO A 266 26.28 17.51 16.28
C PRO A 266 26.34 19.05 16.29
N ASP A 267 25.93 19.71 15.21
CA ASP A 267 26.03 21.17 15.02
C ASP A 267 24.67 21.89 14.80
N GLU A 268 23.52 21.22 15.04
CA GLU A 268 22.18 21.84 14.98
C GLU A 268 21.79 22.58 16.28
N ASP A 269 22.40 23.74 16.51
CA ASP A 269 22.02 24.71 17.55
C ASP A 269 20.66 25.42 17.25
N SER A 270 19.57 24.66 17.16
CA SER A 270 18.21 25.18 16.99
C SER A 270 17.50 25.32 18.35
N ALA A 271 17.67 26.47 19.00
CA ALA A 271 17.04 26.78 20.30
C ALA A 271 15.53 27.08 20.22
N ALA A 272 14.77 26.24 19.52
CA ALA A 272 13.31 26.24 19.49
C ALA A 272 12.81 24.92 20.08
N PRO A 273 11.98 24.93 21.14
CA PRO A 273 11.55 23.71 21.81
C PRO A 273 10.66 22.85 20.90
N ASP A 274 10.94 21.55 20.89
CA ASP A 274 10.20 20.57 20.11
C ASP A 274 8.81 20.32 20.75
N PRO A 275 7.68 20.34 20.02
CA PRO A 275 6.41 19.86 20.58
C PRO A 275 6.48 18.40 21.06
N THR A 276 7.37 17.58 20.50
CA THR A 276 7.68 16.25 21.04
C THR A 276 8.37 16.31 22.41
N GLN A 277 9.18 17.34 22.67
CA GLN A 277 9.73 17.62 24.01
C GLN A 277 8.66 18.06 25.02
N LEU A 278 7.53 18.62 24.60
CA LEU A 278 6.44 18.93 25.55
C LEU A 278 5.69 17.67 26.02
N THR A 279 5.67 16.62 25.19
CA THR A 279 5.28 15.27 25.63
C THR A 279 6.39 14.58 26.43
N GLU A 280 7.66 14.79 26.09
CA GLU A 280 8.77 14.32 26.94
C GLU A 280 8.71 14.96 28.32
N ASP A 281 8.62 16.30 28.48
CA ASP A 281 8.56 17.00 29.77
C ASP A 281 7.43 16.52 30.69
N VAL A 282 6.28 16.11 30.15
CA VAL A 282 5.18 15.51 30.93
C VAL A 282 5.50 14.08 31.39
N THR A 283 6.32 13.34 30.64
CA THR A 283 6.88 12.05 31.07
C THR A 283 8.16 12.18 31.92
N ASP A 284 8.94 13.24 31.73
CA ASP A 284 10.21 13.51 32.39
C ASP A 284 9.97 14.09 33.80
N ALA A 285 8.92 14.91 33.96
CA ALA A 285 8.36 15.28 35.27
C ALA A 285 7.82 14.06 36.04
N LYS A 286 7.53 12.94 35.36
CA LYS A 286 7.14 11.66 35.97
C LYS A 286 8.34 10.73 36.22
N GLN A 287 9.48 10.95 35.56
CA GLN A 287 10.74 10.22 35.79
C GLN A 287 11.68 10.91 36.78
N LYS A 288 11.64 12.24 36.91
CA LYS A 288 12.45 13.02 37.88
C LYS A 288 12.09 12.79 39.36
N THR A 289 11.09 11.96 39.65
CA THR A 289 10.83 11.40 41.00
C THR A 289 11.50 10.05 41.25
N VAL A 290 12.15 9.46 40.24
CA VAL A 290 12.94 8.22 40.33
C VAL A 290 14.35 8.51 39.81
N GLY A 291 15.21 9.00 40.70
CA GLY A 291 16.53 9.49 40.32
C GLY A 291 17.51 8.38 39.93
N ASN A 292 17.99 8.42 38.68
CA ASN A 292 19.43 8.31 38.39
C ASN A 292 19.73 8.82 36.97
N GLU A 293 20.82 9.57 36.81
CA GLU A 293 21.32 10.03 35.51
C GLU A 293 22.31 9.01 34.92
N THR A 294 22.32 8.78 33.60
CA THR A 294 23.52 8.29 32.89
C THR A 294 23.43 8.38 31.35
N GLY A 295 24.44 9.01 30.74
CA GLY A 295 25.20 8.50 29.59
C GLY A 295 24.53 8.31 28.21
N HIS A 296 24.86 9.19 27.26
CA HIS A 296 24.70 8.92 25.81
C HIS A 296 25.72 7.87 25.31
N GLU A 297 25.24 6.76 24.72
CA GLU A 297 26.03 5.95 23.76
C GLU A 297 25.21 5.59 22.51
N HIS A 298 25.84 5.66 21.34
CA HIS A 298 25.17 5.45 20.04
C HIS A 298 25.11 3.97 19.65
N ASN A 299 23.90 3.46 19.44
CA ASN A 299 23.65 2.06 19.06
C ASN A 299 24.08 1.76 17.60
N ARG A 300 25.19 1.02 17.45
CA ARG A 300 25.84 0.74 16.16
C ARG A 300 25.08 -0.23 15.23
N ALA A 301 24.05 -0.92 15.72
CA ALA A 301 23.30 -1.90 14.92
C ALA A 301 22.24 -1.29 13.98
N LYS A 302 21.88 0.00 14.15
CA LYS A 302 20.78 0.63 13.40
C LYS A 302 21.09 0.82 11.90
N LYS A 303 22.32 1.21 11.55
CA LYS A 303 22.73 1.52 10.17
C LYS A 303 22.65 0.31 9.21
N PRO A 304 23.21 -0.88 9.51
CA PRO A 304 23.15 -2.03 8.59
C PRO A 304 21.73 -2.59 8.38
N VAL A 305 20.85 -2.57 9.39
CA VAL A 305 19.46 -3.05 9.23
C VAL A 305 18.65 -2.08 8.37
N SER A 306 18.81 -0.77 8.56
CA SER A 306 18.22 0.25 7.69
C SER A 306 18.64 0.02 6.24
N ASN A 307 19.94 -0.11 5.98
CA ASN A 307 20.46 -0.34 4.62
C ASN A 307 19.88 -1.63 3.99
N ALA A 308 19.86 -2.75 4.72
CA ALA A 308 19.31 -4.02 4.22
C ALA A 308 17.80 -3.98 3.91
N VAL A 309 17.03 -3.12 4.59
CA VAL A 309 15.61 -2.86 4.27
C VAL A 309 15.50 -1.99 3.01
N TRP A 310 16.28 -0.91 2.91
CA TRP A 310 16.27 -0.03 1.74
C TRP A 310 16.76 -0.72 0.47
N ASP A 311 17.79 -1.56 0.55
CA ASP A 311 18.32 -2.32 -0.59
C ASP A 311 17.30 -3.35 -1.12
N LYS A 312 16.40 -3.87 -0.27
CA LYS A 312 15.28 -4.73 -0.70
C LYS A 312 14.03 -3.96 -1.12
N ALA A 313 13.85 -2.74 -0.63
CA ALA A 313 12.75 -1.87 -1.06
C ALA A 313 13.02 -1.21 -2.42
N ARG A 314 14.29 -0.95 -2.76
CA ARG A 314 14.74 -0.26 -3.98
C ARG A 314 14.08 -0.85 -5.25
N PRO A 315 14.17 -2.16 -5.56
CA PRO A 315 13.59 -2.71 -6.79
C PRO A 315 12.08 -2.55 -6.86
N THR A 316 11.37 -2.77 -5.75
CA THR A 316 9.92 -2.60 -5.64
C THR A 316 9.48 -1.16 -5.93
N MET A 317 10.31 -0.17 -5.58
CA MET A 317 10.01 1.24 -5.81
C MET A 317 10.26 1.69 -7.25
N HIS A 318 11.29 1.18 -7.92
CA HIS A 318 11.44 1.38 -9.37
C HIS A 318 10.26 0.76 -10.12
N LEU A 319 9.86 -0.48 -9.77
CA LEU A 319 8.67 -1.13 -10.34
C LEU A 319 7.38 -0.30 -10.18
N ILE A 320 7.16 0.36 -9.04
CA ILE A 320 6.00 1.26 -8.85
C ILE A 320 6.13 2.51 -9.74
N ALA A 321 7.31 3.14 -9.80
CA ALA A 321 7.52 4.33 -10.61
C ALA A 321 7.37 4.04 -12.11
N ASP A 322 8.00 2.98 -12.61
CA ASP A 322 7.91 2.52 -14.01
C ASP A 322 6.48 2.11 -14.38
N PHE A 323 5.75 1.47 -13.46
CA PHE A 323 4.33 1.14 -13.65
C PHE A 323 3.47 2.40 -13.79
N VAL A 324 3.65 3.40 -12.92
CA VAL A 324 2.92 4.68 -12.99
C VAL A 324 3.29 5.46 -14.24
N ASP A 325 4.57 5.55 -14.60
CA ASP A 325 5.03 6.17 -15.86
C ASP A 325 4.43 5.47 -17.08
N THR A 326 4.40 4.14 -17.09
CA THR A 326 3.79 3.35 -18.17
C THR A 326 2.28 3.59 -18.24
N TRP A 327 1.60 3.67 -17.11
CA TRP A 327 0.17 3.96 -17.03
C TRP A 327 -0.17 5.37 -17.56
N GLU A 328 0.58 6.40 -17.16
CA GLU A 328 0.46 7.76 -17.71
C GLU A 328 0.69 7.78 -19.22
N ARG A 329 1.72 7.08 -19.72
CA ARG A 329 1.98 6.97 -21.16
C ARG A 329 0.85 6.27 -21.90
N PHE A 330 0.21 5.23 -21.34
CA PHE A 330 -0.99 4.66 -21.94
C PHE A 330 -2.16 5.65 -21.98
N GLY A 331 -2.40 6.41 -20.90
CA GLY A 331 -3.39 7.49 -20.89
C GLY A 331 -3.12 8.53 -21.99
N ASN A 332 -1.88 9.01 -22.09
CA ASN A 332 -1.44 9.99 -23.08
C ASN A 332 -1.35 9.41 -24.51
N ALA A 333 -1.25 8.09 -24.70
CA ALA A 333 -1.38 7.45 -26.01
C ALA A 333 -2.84 7.33 -26.45
N LEU A 334 -3.75 7.05 -25.52
CA LEU A 334 -5.19 6.94 -25.77
C LEU A 334 -5.83 8.31 -25.98
N SER A 335 -5.39 9.33 -25.24
CA SER A 335 -5.88 10.71 -25.33
C SER A 335 -4.70 11.70 -25.43
N PRO A 336 -4.00 11.79 -26.59
CA PRO A 336 -2.83 12.63 -26.72
C PRO A 336 -3.15 14.13 -26.58
N ALA A 337 -2.53 14.76 -25.59
CA ALA A 337 -2.57 16.20 -25.41
C ALA A 337 -1.76 16.93 -26.51
N ALA A 338 -2.24 18.11 -26.91
CA ALA A 338 -1.41 19.03 -27.69
C ALA A 338 -0.16 19.42 -26.85
N PRO A 339 1.04 19.52 -27.45
CA PRO A 339 1.36 19.56 -28.88
C PRO A 339 1.69 18.21 -29.54
N PHE A 340 1.58 17.08 -28.83
CA PHE A 340 2.05 15.78 -29.31
C PHE A 340 1.16 15.20 -30.43
N HIS A 341 1.72 14.27 -31.22
CA HIS A 341 1.03 13.68 -32.38
C HIS A 341 -0.30 12.99 -32.00
N ARG A 342 -1.44 13.59 -32.38
CA ARG A 342 -2.79 13.14 -32.02
C ARG A 342 -3.18 11.73 -32.54
N HIS A 343 -2.55 11.25 -33.62
CA HIS A 343 -2.92 9.99 -34.29
C HIS A 343 -1.86 8.89 -34.24
N ARG A 344 -0.56 9.22 -34.24
CA ARG A 344 0.55 8.23 -34.31
C ARG A 344 0.49 7.19 -33.17
N PRO A 345 0.31 7.55 -31.88
CA PRO A 345 0.23 6.56 -30.80
C PRO A 345 -0.98 5.61 -30.95
N LYS A 346 -2.15 6.15 -31.32
CA LYS A 346 -3.37 5.36 -31.55
C LYS A 346 -3.17 4.33 -32.66
N ILE A 347 -2.55 4.73 -33.78
CA ILE A 347 -2.26 3.82 -34.90
C ILE A 347 -1.30 2.70 -34.46
N ILE A 348 -0.26 3.00 -33.67
CA ILE A 348 0.68 1.99 -33.17
C ILE A 348 -0.02 0.98 -32.24
N LEU A 349 -0.87 1.46 -31.32
CA LEU A 349 -1.65 0.60 -30.43
C LEU A 349 -2.64 -0.30 -31.21
N VAL A 350 -3.33 0.25 -32.22
CA VAL A 350 -4.24 -0.53 -33.09
C VAL A 350 -3.47 -1.53 -33.94
N ALA A 351 -2.29 -1.15 -34.45
CA ALA A 351 -1.41 -2.04 -35.21
C ALA A 351 -0.86 -3.19 -34.35
N ALA A 352 -0.63 -2.98 -33.06
CA ALA A 352 -0.25 -4.05 -32.12
C ALA A 352 -1.40 -5.05 -31.87
N LEU A 353 -2.66 -4.60 -31.89
CA LEU A 353 -3.84 -5.47 -31.78
C LEU A 353 -4.18 -6.23 -33.07
N PHE A 354 -3.81 -5.71 -34.24
CA PHE A 354 -4.18 -6.29 -35.54
C PHE A 354 -3.68 -7.74 -35.75
N PRO A 355 -2.43 -8.13 -35.40
CA PRO A 355 -1.99 -9.52 -35.41
C PRO A 355 -2.79 -10.43 -34.46
N MET A 356 -3.20 -9.92 -33.29
CA MET A 356 -4.03 -10.68 -32.34
C MET A 356 -5.43 -10.92 -32.92
N LEU A 357 -6.00 -9.90 -33.58
CA LEU A 357 -7.27 -10.02 -34.29
C LEU A 357 -7.18 -11.08 -35.39
N LEU A 358 -6.16 -11.01 -36.26
CA LEU A 358 -5.92 -12.03 -37.30
C LEU A 358 -5.77 -13.44 -36.70
N GLY A 359 -4.98 -13.59 -35.64
CA GLY A 359 -4.79 -14.88 -34.96
C GLY A 359 -6.09 -15.42 -34.34
N SER A 360 -6.95 -14.55 -33.81
CA SER A 360 -8.17 -14.95 -33.09
C SER A 360 -9.18 -15.73 -33.94
N TRP A 361 -9.20 -15.53 -35.27
CA TRP A 361 -10.03 -16.35 -36.18
C TRP A 361 -9.49 -17.77 -36.41
N PHE A 362 -8.22 -18.04 -36.13
CA PHE A 362 -7.59 -19.36 -36.30
C PHE A 362 -7.37 -20.08 -34.96
N MET A 363 -7.54 -19.40 -33.82
CA MET A 363 -7.37 -19.97 -32.50
C MET A 363 -8.69 -20.50 -31.93
N SER A 364 -8.82 -21.82 -31.83
CA SER A 364 -9.91 -22.42 -31.05
C SER A 364 -9.70 -22.19 -29.54
N PRO A 365 -10.77 -22.14 -28.71
CA PRO A 365 -10.66 -22.05 -27.26
C PRO A 365 -9.78 -23.16 -26.65
N TYR A 366 -9.79 -24.36 -27.26
CA TYR A 366 -8.91 -25.47 -26.88
C TYR A 366 -7.42 -25.13 -27.07
N LEU A 367 -7.06 -24.49 -28.18
CA LEU A 367 -5.67 -24.08 -28.45
C LEU A 367 -5.23 -22.98 -27.49
N VAL A 368 -6.10 -22.02 -27.17
CA VAL A 368 -5.85 -20.98 -26.16
C VAL A 368 -5.60 -21.63 -24.78
N MET A 369 -6.48 -22.52 -24.33
CA MET A 369 -6.33 -23.22 -23.05
C MET A 369 -5.07 -24.10 -22.98
N LYS A 370 -4.72 -24.80 -24.07
CA LYS A 370 -3.46 -25.55 -24.14
C LYS A 370 -2.22 -24.65 -24.16
N GLY A 371 -2.27 -23.53 -24.88
CA GLY A 371 -1.19 -22.54 -24.93
C GLY A 371 -0.96 -21.91 -23.56
N ALA A 372 -2.02 -21.50 -22.87
CA ALA A 372 -1.94 -20.97 -21.51
C ALA A 372 -1.43 -22.02 -20.51
N GLY A 373 -1.94 -23.27 -20.57
CA GLY A 373 -1.46 -24.36 -19.72
C GLY A 373 0.00 -24.73 -19.97
N PHE A 374 0.46 -24.73 -21.23
CA PHE A 374 1.87 -24.91 -21.58
C PHE A 374 2.72 -23.74 -21.09
N GLY A 375 2.29 -22.49 -21.31
CA GLY A 375 3.00 -21.29 -20.87
C GLY A 375 3.16 -21.22 -19.35
N ALA A 376 2.10 -21.53 -18.60
CA ALA A 376 2.17 -21.65 -17.15
C ALA A 376 3.13 -22.77 -16.72
N GLY A 377 3.02 -23.97 -17.29
CA GLY A 377 3.93 -25.08 -17.00
C GLY A 377 5.38 -24.77 -17.35
N PHE A 378 5.64 -24.09 -18.46
CA PHE A 378 6.98 -23.68 -18.86
C PHE A 378 7.52 -22.54 -17.98
N GLY A 379 6.68 -21.62 -17.49
CA GLY A 379 7.08 -20.63 -16.49
C GLY A 379 7.50 -21.26 -15.16
N PHE A 380 6.78 -22.28 -14.68
CA PHE A 380 7.11 -22.97 -13.42
C PHE A 380 8.27 -23.96 -13.53
N PHE A 381 8.41 -24.68 -14.65
CA PHE A 381 9.36 -25.80 -14.79
C PHE A 381 10.48 -25.55 -15.81
N GLY A 382 10.45 -24.42 -16.53
CA GLY A 382 11.36 -24.10 -17.63
C GLY A 382 12.60 -23.30 -17.23
N ASP A 383 12.79 -22.94 -15.96
CA ASP A 383 13.97 -22.21 -15.48
C ASP A 383 15.33 -22.79 -15.96
N PRO A 384 15.55 -24.13 -15.99
CA PRO A 384 16.77 -24.73 -16.54
C PRO A 384 17.02 -24.46 -18.04
N ILE A 385 16.05 -23.91 -18.76
CA ILE A 385 16.14 -23.47 -20.16
C ILE A 385 16.14 -21.93 -20.22
N ILE A 386 15.26 -21.28 -19.44
CA ILE A 386 15.07 -19.82 -19.43
C ILE A 386 16.34 -19.12 -18.95
N THR A 387 16.89 -19.48 -17.79
CA THR A 387 18.05 -18.79 -17.22
C THR A 387 19.29 -18.89 -18.11
N PRO A 388 19.70 -20.06 -18.64
CA PRO A 388 20.80 -20.14 -19.62
C PRO A 388 20.52 -19.41 -20.94
N ALA A 389 19.26 -19.31 -21.38
CA ALA A 389 18.90 -18.54 -22.57
C ALA A 389 18.99 -17.02 -22.33
N LEU A 390 18.53 -16.53 -21.16
CA LEU A 390 18.68 -15.13 -20.75
C LEU A 390 20.17 -14.76 -20.60
N ASP A 391 20.99 -15.63 -19.99
CA ASP A 391 22.44 -15.45 -19.92
C ASP A 391 23.09 -15.36 -21.32
N PHE A 392 22.63 -16.18 -22.26
CA PHE A 392 23.11 -16.13 -23.65
C PHE A 392 22.69 -14.82 -24.34
N ILE A 393 21.45 -14.37 -24.17
CA ILE A 393 20.96 -13.12 -24.75
C ILE A 393 21.69 -11.93 -24.12
N ASN A 394 21.87 -11.89 -22.79
CA ASN A 394 22.62 -10.86 -22.07
C ASN A 394 24.07 -10.72 -22.55
N ARG A 395 24.71 -11.85 -22.91
CA ARG A 395 26.08 -11.85 -23.48
C ARG A 395 26.13 -11.46 -24.96
N THR A 396 25.08 -11.75 -25.72
CA THR A 396 25.06 -11.53 -27.19
C THR A 396 24.53 -10.15 -27.56
N TYR A 397 23.57 -9.64 -26.79
CA TYR A 397 22.88 -8.36 -26.97
C TYR A 397 22.77 -7.61 -25.63
N PRO A 398 23.89 -7.14 -25.06
CA PRO A 398 23.83 -6.26 -23.89
C PRO A 398 22.95 -5.04 -24.21
N ARG A 399 22.02 -4.71 -23.31
CA ARG A 399 20.89 -3.75 -23.47
C ARG A 399 19.63 -4.26 -24.19
N TRP A 400 19.48 -5.54 -24.55
CA TRP A 400 18.22 -6.06 -25.16
C TRP A 400 16.96 -5.72 -24.34
N GLU A 401 17.06 -5.73 -23.00
CA GLU A 401 15.98 -5.38 -22.07
C GLU A 401 15.42 -3.98 -22.35
N LYS A 402 16.30 -2.99 -22.59
CA LYS A 402 15.90 -1.61 -22.93
C LYS A 402 15.13 -1.56 -24.26
N TYR A 403 15.31 -2.51 -25.18
CA TYR A 403 14.51 -2.62 -26.41
C TYR A 403 13.20 -3.40 -26.25
N VAL A 404 12.96 -4.05 -25.10
CA VAL A 404 11.69 -4.72 -24.78
C VAL A 404 10.78 -3.83 -23.93
N GLU A 405 11.34 -2.85 -23.22
CA GLU A 405 10.59 -1.81 -22.53
C GLU A 405 9.56 -1.12 -23.45
N LEU A 406 8.31 -1.01 -22.98
CA LEU A 406 7.22 -0.40 -23.74
C LEU A 406 7.50 1.07 -24.12
N ARG A 407 8.21 1.81 -23.26
CA ARG A 407 8.61 3.23 -23.48
C ARG A 407 9.53 3.42 -24.69
N ASN A 408 10.28 2.40 -25.10
CA ASN A 408 11.21 2.46 -26.24
C ASN A 408 10.65 1.78 -27.50
N THR A 409 9.47 1.15 -27.40
CA THR A 409 8.81 0.41 -28.51
C THR A 409 7.41 0.96 -28.82
N ILE A 410 6.36 0.37 -28.23
CA ILE A 410 4.95 0.67 -28.52
C ILE A 410 4.57 2.09 -28.09
N LEU A 411 5.20 2.60 -27.02
CA LEU A 411 4.96 3.93 -26.45
C LEU A 411 6.10 4.92 -26.74
N ARG A 412 6.97 4.64 -27.73
CA ARG A 412 8.06 5.53 -28.15
C ARG A 412 7.51 6.90 -28.60
N GLY A 413 8.09 7.97 -28.05
CA GLY A 413 7.64 9.35 -28.30
C GLY A 413 6.32 9.73 -27.61
N VAL A 414 5.76 8.88 -26.74
CA VAL A 414 4.59 9.22 -25.90
C VAL A 414 5.07 9.72 -24.53
N PRO A 415 4.69 10.94 -24.09
CA PRO A 415 5.18 11.54 -22.85
C PRO A 415 4.45 11.02 -21.61
N THR A 416 5.16 11.01 -20.47
CA THR A 416 4.54 11.10 -19.13
C THR A 416 3.92 12.49 -18.89
N ASN A 417 3.16 12.66 -17.81
CA ASN A 417 2.61 13.97 -17.46
C ASN A 417 3.72 15.01 -17.19
N ALA A 418 4.82 14.58 -16.57
CA ALA A 418 5.98 15.45 -16.35
C ALA A 418 6.68 15.85 -17.67
N GLN A 419 6.78 14.92 -18.63
CA GLN A 419 7.34 15.17 -19.97
C GLN A 419 6.46 16.10 -20.81
N LEU A 420 5.14 16.01 -20.66
CA LEU A 420 4.20 16.97 -21.25
C LEU A 420 4.37 18.37 -20.64
N ALA A 421 4.46 18.47 -19.32
CA ALA A 421 4.63 19.74 -18.59
C ALA A 421 5.91 20.49 -19.03
N ILE A 422 7.07 19.81 -19.03
CA ILE A 422 8.34 20.44 -19.45
C ILE A 422 8.34 20.85 -20.93
N THR A 423 7.64 20.11 -21.80
CA THR A 423 7.49 20.47 -23.22
C THR A 423 6.67 21.75 -23.39
N LEU A 424 5.57 21.91 -22.62
CA LEU A 424 4.76 23.13 -22.64
C LEU A 424 5.52 24.35 -22.05
N LEU A 425 6.32 24.14 -20.99
CA LEU A 425 7.21 25.17 -20.45
C LEU A 425 8.26 25.61 -21.48
N ARG A 426 8.92 24.66 -22.18
CA ARG A 426 9.89 24.93 -23.26
C ARG A 426 9.28 25.74 -24.41
N ILE A 427 8.05 25.45 -24.81
CA ILE A 427 7.32 26.22 -25.84
C ILE A 427 7.10 27.67 -25.40
N GLY A 428 6.70 27.90 -24.14
CA GLY A 428 6.53 29.23 -23.58
C GLY A 428 7.84 30.03 -23.55
N GLU A 429 8.94 29.41 -23.11
CA GLU A 429 10.27 30.05 -23.12
C GLU A 429 10.76 30.37 -24.53
N ARG A 430 10.61 29.43 -25.48
CA ARG A 430 11.04 29.64 -26.88
C ARG A 430 10.31 30.80 -27.56
N ASN A 431 9.05 31.04 -27.21
CA ASN A 431 8.24 32.16 -27.68
C ASN A 431 8.38 33.44 -26.83
N LYS A 432 9.30 33.47 -25.85
CA LYS A 432 9.51 34.56 -24.87
C LYS A 432 8.26 34.91 -24.04
N ALA A 433 7.35 33.95 -23.89
CA ALA A 433 6.05 34.09 -23.25
C ALA A 433 5.87 32.99 -22.18
N PRO A 434 6.69 33.03 -21.10
CA PRO A 434 6.76 31.96 -20.11
C PRO A 434 5.46 31.83 -19.33
N LEU A 435 5.05 30.58 -19.09
CA LEU A 435 3.80 30.27 -18.38
C LEU A 435 3.80 30.91 -16.98
N PRO A 436 2.69 31.54 -16.56
CA PRO A 436 2.55 32.04 -15.19
C PRO A 436 2.47 30.87 -14.19
N PRO A 437 2.81 31.11 -12.91
CA PRO A 437 2.56 30.14 -11.85
C PRO A 437 1.09 29.68 -11.83
N PRO A 438 0.83 28.43 -11.41
CA PRO A 438 -0.52 28.01 -11.08
C PRO A 438 -1.05 28.86 -9.91
N PRO A 439 -2.37 29.11 -9.85
CA PRO A 439 -2.95 29.87 -8.77
C PRO A 439 -2.94 29.08 -7.46
N PHE A 440 -3.01 29.82 -6.36
CA PHE A 440 -2.98 29.30 -4.99
C PHE A 440 -3.91 30.14 -4.11
N SER A 441 -4.86 29.48 -3.46
CA SER A 441 -5.74 30.07 -2.46
C SER A 441 -5.21 29.85 -1.03
N ASN A 442 -5.38 30.85 -0.16
CA ASN A 442 -5.22 30.69 1.28
C ASN A 442 -6.58 30.50 1.99
N GLU A 443 -7.68 30.54 1.25
CA GLU A 443 -9.03 30.46 1.76
C GLU A 443 -9.52 29.00 1.70
N PRO A 444 -10.30 28.53 2.69
CA PRO A 444 -10.89 27.20 2.64
C PRO A 444 -11.81 27.08 1.41
N PRO A 445 -11.87 25.92 0.74
CA PRO A 445 -12.67 25.76 -0.45
C PRO A 445 -14.17 25.89 -0.13
N SER A 446 -14.95 26.32 -1.12
CA SER A 446 -16.40 26.48 -0.96
C SER A 446 -17.09 25.13 -0.73
N VAL A 447 -18.16 25.13 0.07
CA VAL A 447 -19.05 23.97 0.30
C VAL A 447 -20.24 23.99 -0.69
N GLU A 448 -20.23 24.91 -1.65
CA GLU A 448 -21.21 24.95 -2.74
C GLU A 448 -20.83 23.95 -3.85
N PRO A 449 -21.80 23.40 -4.61
CA PRO A 449 -21.50 22.61 -5.79
C PRO A 449 -20.72 23.45 -6.81
N HIS A 450 -19.74 22.85 -7.48
CA HIS A 450 -18.92 23.55 -8.46
C HIS A 450 -19.73 23.94 -9.72
N GLU A 451 -19.23 24.88 -10.54
CA GLU A 451 -20.04 25.51 -11.60
C GLU A 451 -20.67 24.56 -12.63
N THR A 452 -20.04 23.40 -12.90
CA THR A 452 -20.52 22.38 -13.85
C THR A 452 -21.25 21.20 -13.17
N ALA A 453 -21.52 21.29 -11.87
CA ALA A 453 -22.12 20.19 -11.10
C ALA A 453 -23.52 19.84 -11.63
N GLY A 454 -23.66 18.61 -12.13
CA GLY A 454 -24.90 18.10 -12.71
C GLY A 454 -25.02 18.24 -14.25
N GLU A 455 -24.08 18.91 -14.92
CA GLU A 455 -24.09 19.01 -16.38
C GLU A 455 -23.85 17.65 -17.06
N GLY A 456 -24.54 17.38 -18.18
CA GLY A 456 -24.36 16.16 -18.98
C GLY A 456 -24.88 14.86 -18.36
N LEU A 457 -25.53 14.92 -17.20
CA LEU A 457 -26.07 13.75 -16.47
C LEU A 457 -27.40 13.22 -17.02
N ASP A 458 -27.95 13.79 -18.10
CA ASP A 458 -29.22 13.38 -18.75
C ASP A 458 -29.32 11.86 -19.01
N HIS A 459 -28.18 11.22 -19.27
CA HIS A 459 -28.05 9.80 -19.56
C HIS A 459 -28.23 8.89 -18.32
N LEU A 460 -28.23 9.46 -17.11
CA LEU A 460 -28.66 8.81 -15.86
C LEU A 460 -30.18 8.95 -15.62
N GLY A 461 -30.82 9.85 -16.37
CA GLY A 461 -32.22 10.26 -16.24
C GLY A 461 -33.25 9.31 -16.86
N VAL A 462 -34.53 9.58 -16.61
CA VAL A 462 -35.66 8.88 -17.24
C VAL A 462 -35.96 9.48 -18.61
N TYR A 463 -35.92 8.65 -19.67
CA TYR A 463 -36.26 9.10 -21.03
C TYR A 463 -37.73 9.54 -21.18
N PRO A 464 -38.02 10.58 -22.00
CA PRO A 464 -39.37 11.15 -22.09
C PRO A 464 -40.41 10.19 -22.69
N PRO A 465 -41.71 10.31 -22.28
CA PRO A 465 -42.71 9.25 -22.52
C PRO A 465 -43.01 8.91 -23.99
N TYR A 466 -42.73 9.82 -24.94
CA TYR A 466 -43.07 9.61 -26.35
C TYR A 466 -42.28 8.47 -27.02
N LEU A 467 -41.11 8.11 -26.50
CA LEU A 467 -40.32 6.96 -26.97
C LEU A 467 -40.86 5.61 -26.45
N CYS A 468 -41.65 5.61 -25.38
CA CYS A 468 -42.26 4.40 -24.82
C CYS A 468 -43.42 3.87 -25.69
N PHE A 469 -44.08 4.75 -26.44
CA PHE A 469 -45.31 4.44 -27.20
C PHE A 469 -45.17 3.41 -28.33
N MET A 470 -43.96 3.03 -28.75
CA MET A 470 -43.75 1.98 -29.76
C MET A 470 -43.66 0.55 -29.18
N ASN A 471 -43.37 0.39 -27.89
CA ASN A 471 -43.06 -0.93 -27.29
C ASN A 471 -43.96 -1.24 -26.09
N SER A 472 -45.15 -1.77 -26.35
CA SER A 472 -46.23 -2.04 -25.38
C SER A 472 -45.93 -3.04 -24.23
N TRP A 473 -44.67 -3.42 -24.01
CA TRP A 473 -44.24 -4.37 -22.97
C TRP A 473 -43.21 -3.78 -21.98
N LEU A 474 -42.79 -2.52 -22.14
CA LEU A 474 -41.93 -1.85 -21.15
C LEU A 474 -42.77 -1.02 -20.18
N THR A 475 -42.60 -1.29 -18.88
CA THR A 475 -43.04 -0.41 -17.80
C THR A 475 -42.20 0.89 -17.78
N PRO A 476 -42.68 1.99 -17.18
CA PRO A 476 -41.85 3.16 -16.92
C PRO A 476 -40.56 2.75 -16.21
N THR A 477 -39.41 3.12 -16.77
CA THR A 477 -38.10 2.65 -16.29
C THR A 477 -37.65 3.42 -15.06
N GLU A 478 -37.20 2.69 -14.03
CA GLU A 478 -36.55 3.20 -12.81
C GLU A 478 -35.12 3.75 -13.09
N GLY A 479 -35.01 4.73 -13.99
CA GLY A 479 -33.85 5.63 -14.04
C GLY A 479 -33.89 6.60 -12.85
N ALA A 480 -32.81 7.34 -12.61
CA ALA A 480 -32.87 8.42 -11.63
C ALA A 480 -33.79 9.52 -12.17
N THR A 481 -34.67 10.06 -11.34
CA THR A 481 -35.47 11.23 -11.68
C THR A 481 -34.57 12.48 -11.72
N GLU A 482 -34.95 13.49 -12.50
CA GLU A 482 -34.25 14.79 -12.50
C GLU A 482 -34.18 15.40 -11.08
N GLY A 483 -35.19 15.12 -10.24
CA GLY A 483 -35.21 15.47 -8.82
C GLY A 483 -34.12 14.77 -7.99
N GLU A 484 -34.00 13.44 -8.10
CA GLU A 484 -32.95 12.67 -7.38
C GLU A 484 -31.53 13.07 -7.81
N ILE A 485 -31.33 13.42 -9.10
CA ILE A 485 -30.05 13.95 -9.58
C ILE A 485 -29.78 15.33 -8.98
N ALA A 486 -30.76 16.23 -9.01
CA ALA A 486 -30.62 17.58 -8.45
C ALA A 486 -30.46 17.59 -6.91
N GLU A 487 -31.06 16.63 -6.21
CA GLU A 487 -30.90 16.42 -4.76
C GLU A 487 -29.51 15.88 -4.42
N ALA A 488 -28.99 14.91 -5.18
CA ALA A 488 -27.65 14.35 -4.95
C ALA A 488 -26.49 15.30 -5.31
N VAL A 489 -26.73 16.29 -6.17
CA VAL A 489 -25.77 17.36 -6.51
C VAL A 489 -25.76 18.46 -5.45
N GLN A 490 -26.90 18.73 -4.82
CA GLN A 490 -27.04 19.78 -3.81
C GLN A 490 -26.36 19.41 -2.48
N PRO A 491 -26.02 20.41 -1.65
CA PRO A 491 -25.36 20.18 -0.37
C PRO A 491 -26.32 19.50 0.62
N ASP A 492 -25.95 18.33 1.13
CA ASP A 492 -26.71 17.58 2.14
C ASP A 492 -26.65 18.32 3.49
N PRO A 493 -27.79 18.85 4.01
CA PRO A 493 -27.81 19.62 5.23
C PRO A 493 -27.51 18.79 6.47
N ASP A 494 -27.74 17.47 6.48
CA ASP A 494 -27.43 16.64 7.65
C ASP A 494 -25.93 16.41 7.77
N VAL A 495 -25.24 16.12 6.65
CA VAL A 495 -23.76 16.01 6.61
C VAL A 495 -23.10 17.35 6.95
N ILE A 496 -23.57 18.44 6.35
CA ILE A 496 -23.02 19.77 6.62
C ILE A 496 -23.32 20.22 8.05
N HIS A 497 -24.50 19.94 8.59
CA HIS A 497 -24.77 20.22 10.01
C HIS A 497 -24.04 19.27 10.96
N GLU A 498 -23.62 18.07 10.55
CA GLU A 498 -22.68 17.25 11.32
C GLU A 498 -21.28 17.87 11.28
N GLU A 499 -20.74 18.26 10.13
CA GLU A 499 -19.45 18.98 10.05
C GLU A 499 -19.48 20.32 10.79
N GLU A 500 -20.56 21.11 10.68
CA GLU A 500 -20.74 22.36 11.43
C GLU A 500 -20.86 22.09 12.94
N ARG A 501 -21.54 21.03 13.36
CA ARG A 501 -21.62 20.64 14.79
C ARG A 501 -20.31 20.10 15.32
N GLU A 502 -19.55 19.34 14.54
CA GLU A 502 -18.19 18.93 14.90
C GLU A 502 -17.26 20.14 14.97
N GLN A 503 -17.35 21.07 14.01
CA GLN A 503 -16.62 22.34 14.06
C GLN A 503 -17.08 23.26 15.21
N GLU A 504 -18.36 23.27 15.60
CA GLU A 504 -18.85 24.02 16.76
C GLU A 504 -18.49 23.36 18.10
N GLU A 505 -18.52 22.03 18.18
CA GLU A 505 -17.98 21.26 19.30
C GLU A 505 -16.47 21.46 19.42
N GLU A 506 -15.72 21.46 18.31
CA GLU A 506 -14.33 21.86 18.28
C GLU A 506 -14.17 23.31 18.72
N LYS A 507 -14.88 24.30 18.14
CA LYS A 507 -14.80 25.72 18.51
C LYS A 507 -15.14 25.95 19.99
N THR A 508 -16.04 25.17 20.59
CA THR A 508 -16.42 25.27 22.00
C THR A 508 -15.47 24.54 22.94
N LYS A 509 -14.99 23.33 22.61
CA LYS A 509 -13.87 22.66 23.30
C LYS A 509 -12.59 23.51 23.19
N HIS A 510 -12.38 24.18 22.06
CA HIS A 510 -11.25 25.07 21.81
C HIS A 510 -11.26 26.31 22.71
N LYS A 511 -12.39 26.86 23.17
CA LYS A 511 -12.36 28.10 23.99
C LYS A 511 -11.53 28.00 25.29
N LYS A 512 -11.28 26.78 25.81
CA LYS A 512 -10.33 26.54 26.91
C LYS A 512 -8.92 26.16 26.41
N SER A 513 -8.82 25.32 25.37
CA SER A 513 -7.55 24.94 24.73
C SER A 513 -6.81 26.14 24.12
N HIS A 514 -7.51 27.05 23.46
CA HIS A 514 -6.97 28.16 22.66
C HIS A 514 -6.17 29.18 23.48
N ARG A 515 -6.34 29.26 24.82
CA ARG A 515 -5.47 30.06 25.70
C ARG A 515 -4.12 29.39 25.93
N ILE A 516 -4.12 28.07 26.17
CA ILE A 516 -2.90 27.27 26.33
C ILE A 516 -2.19 27.15 24.98
N MET A 517 -2.93 26.87 23.90
CA MET A 517 -2.42 26.83 22.54
C MET A 517 -1.84 28.18 22.10
N ASN A 518 -2.49 29.32 22.43
CA ASN A 518 -1.91 30.64 22.16
C ASN A 518 -0.67 30.93 23.03
N PHE A 519 -0.62 30.44 24.28
CA PHE A 519 0.54 30.60 25.15
C PHE A 519 1.73 29.76 24.66
N ILE A 520 1.51 28.50 24.30
CA ILE A 520 2.49 27.63 23.64
C ILE A 520 2.93 28.27 22.32
N ARG A 521 1.99 28.61 21.43
CA ARG A 521 2.30 29.27 20.14
C ARG A 521 3.06 30.57 20.33
N ALA A 522 2.76 31.39 21.34
CA ALA A 522 3.52 32.60 21.67
C ALA A 522 4.93 32.29 22.20
N SER A 523 5.08 31.23 23.01
CA SER A 523 6.36 30.80 23.58
C SER A 523 7.25 30.15 22.52
N THR A 524 6.72 29.24 21.71
CA THR A 524 7.38 28.65 20.53
C THR A 524 7.67 29.72 19.49
N LYS A 525 6.79 30.71 19.26
CA LYS A 525 7.09 31.88 18.41
C LYS A 525 8.22 32.73 18.96
N GLY A 526 8.32 32.89 20.29
CA GLY A 526 9.45 33.50 20.96
C GLY A 526 10.75 32.71 20.79
N GLY A 527 10.71 31.39 20.98
CA GLY A 527 11.84 30.48 20.76
C GLY A 527 12.31 30.46 19.31
N VAL A 528 11.40 30.27 18.35
CA VAL A 528 11.67 30.32 16.90
C VAL A 528 12.20 31.69 16.48
N ALA A 529 11.63 32.80 16.97
CA ALA A 529 12.17 34.13 16.69
C ALA A 529 13.58 34.33 17.29
N THR A 530 13.87 33.73 18.45
CA THR A 530 15.19 33.75 19.09
C THR A 530 16.19 32.89 18.33
N ALA A 531 15.81 31.69 17.88
CA ALA A 531 16.61 30.82 17.03
C ALA A 531 16.92 31.49 15.67
N LEU A 532 15.92 32.09 15.02
CA LEU A 532 16.11 32.86 13.78
C LEU A 532 16.98 34.12 14.01
N ALA A 533 16.95 34.72 15.20
CA ALA A 533 17.85 35.81 15.57
C ALA A 533 19.28 35.31 15.85
N ALA A 534 19.44 34.12 16.45
CA ALA A 534 20.72 33.46 16.66
C ALA A 534 21.35 33.05 15.32
N ASP A 535 20.59 32.45 14.40
CA ASP A 535 21.02 32.18 13.03
C ASP A 535 21.42 33.47 12.30
N LYS A 536 20.66 34.55 12.48
CA LYS A 536 21.02 35.88 11.93
C LYS A 536 22.32 36.42 12.51
N ALA A 537 22.64 36.12 13.77
CA ALA A 537 23.92 36.47 14.40
C ALA A 537 25.06 35.56 13.90
N LYS A 538 24.87 34.23 13.87
CA LYS A 538 25.83 33.23 13.38
C LYS A 538 26.17 33.41 11.91
N ALA A 539 25.19 33.72 11.07
CA ALA A 539 25.40 34.04 9.66
C ALA A 539 26.19 35.35 9.47
N LYS A 540 25.97 36.35 10.33
CA LYS A 540 26.77 37.59 10.37
C LYS A 540 28.20 37.33 10.87
N ALA A 541 28.39 36.36 11.75
CA ALA A 541 29.70 35.88 12.22
C ALA A 541 30.42 34.97 11.20
N GLY A 542 29.74 34.53 10.13
CA GLY A 542 30.36 33.88 8.98
C GLY A 542 29.94 32.42 8.72
N ALA A 543 29.22 31.77 9.64
CA ALA A 543 28.88 30.34 9.54
C ALA A 543 28.09 29.98 8.27
N HIS A 544 28.48 28.90 7.59
CA HIS A 544 27.93 28.54 6.27
C HIS A 544 26.47 28.03 6.37
N HIS A 545 26.19 27.08 7.28
CA HIS A 545 24.83 26.57 7.50
C HIS A 545 23.83 27.67 7.92
N ALA A 546 24.23 28.57 8.82
CA ALA A 546 23.37 29.68 9.24
C ALA A 546 23.06 30.68 8.10
N LYS A 547 24.00 30.90 7.16
CA LYS A 547 23.75 31.70 5.95
C LYS A 547 22.71 31.07 5.03
N ASN A 548 22.62 29.74 5.02
CA ASN A 548 21.64 29.03 4.19
C ASN A 548 20.22 29.08 4.78
N ARG A 549 20.07 29.26 6.10
CA ARG A 549 18.79 29.38 6.82
C ARG A 549 18.24 30.81 6.93
N LEU A 550 19.00 31.81 6.46
CA LEU A 550 18.67 33.22 6.60
C LEU A 550 17.43 33.64 5.79
N GLY A 551 16.39 34.12 6.49
CA GLY A 551 15.21 34.72 5.85
C GLY A 551 14.21 33.73 5.26
N VAL A 552 14.28 32.48 5.71
CA VAL A 552 13.40 31.37 5.32
C VAL A 552 11.95 31.56 5.76
N VAL A 553 11.63 32.47 6.70
CA VAL A 553 10.24 32.79 7.08
C VAL A 553 9.80 34.10 6.43
N LYS A 554 8.65 34.11 5.72
CA LYS A 554 8.06 35.34 5.18
C LYS A 554 7.69 36.31 6.33
N GLY A 555 7.98 37.60 6.13
CA GLY A 555 7.35 38.65 6.93
C GLY A 555 6.04 39.09 6.25
N GLY A 556 5.03 39.47 7.04
CA GLY A 556 3.67 39.81 6.55
C GLY A 556 3.54 41.13 5.77
N ALA A 557 4.48 41.40 4.86
CA ALA A 557 4.33 42.43 3.82
C ALA A 557 3.73 41.79 2.56
N PRO A 558 2.94 42.52 1.75
CA PRO A 558 2.42 41.99 0.49
C PRO A 558 3.56 41.55 -0.44
N ASN A 559 3.33 40.46 -1.18
CA ASN A 559 4.32 39.92 -2.11
C ASN A 559 4.74 41.02 -3.11
N PRO A 560 6.05 41.30 -3.27
CA PRO A 560 6.49 42.18 -4.35
C PRO A 560 6.16 41.53 -5.70
N LEU A 561 5.84 42.35 -6.71
CA LEU A 561 5.68 41.89 -8.10
C LEU A 561 6.88 41.03 -8.50
N THR A 562 6.64 39.73 -8.72
CA THR A 562 7.68 38.70 -8.91
C THR A 562 7.51 38.02 -10.26
N GLY A 563 8.64 37.76 -10.94
CA GLY A 563 8.64 37.20 -12.30
C GLY A 563 8.12 38.18 -13.38
N PRO A 564 8.13 37.76 -14.65
CA PRO A 564 8.79 36.56 -15.14
C PRO A 564 10.33 36.66 -15.09
N ILE A 565 10.90 37.87 -15.11
CA ILE A 565 12.36 38.09 -15.24
C ILE A 565 13.11 38.09 -13.89
N ARG A 566 12.48 38.61 -12.83
CA ARG A 566 13.12 38.97 -11.55
C ARG A 566 12.53 38.18 -10.39
N PHE A 567 13.39 37.49 -9.64
CA PHE A 567 13.01 36.65 -8.51
C PHE A 567 13.74 37.11 -7.23
N PRO A 568 13.02 37.59 -6.20
CA PRO A 568 13.63 37.89 -4.90
C PRO A 568 14.28 36.64 -4.30
N ALA A 569 15.59 36.72 -4.04
CA ALA A 569 16.39 35.59 -3.58
C ALA A 569 17.63 36.08 -2.81
N ARG A 570 18.16 35.25 -1.91
CA ARG A 570 19.40 35.52 -1.19
C ARG A 570 20.55 34.70 -1.74
N TYR A 571 21.74 35.26 -1.69
CA TYR A 571 22.99 34.56 -1.98
C TYR A 571 24.00 34.84 -0.85
N LYS A 572 24.58 33.78 -0.29
CA LYS A 572 25.53 33.86 0.86
C LYS A 572 25.00 34.74 2.02
N GLY A 573 23.69 34.68 2.27
CA GLY A 573 22.97 35.43 3.31
C GLY A 573 22.55 36.87 2.97
N LYS A 574 23.12 37.50 1.93
CA LYS A 574 22.73 38.85 1.48
C LYS A 574 21.37 38.83 0.81
N LYS A 575 20.56 39.88 0.98
CA LYS A 575 19.36 40.12 0.17
C LYS A 575 19.77 40.54 -1.24
N GLY A 576 18.94 40.22 -2.23
CA GLY A 576 19.16 40.52 -3.63
C GLY A 576 18.06 39.94 -4.51
N HIS A 577 18.37 39.76 -5.78
CA HIS A 577 17.46 39.15 -6.75
C HIS A 577 18.24 38.26 -7.72
N ALA A 578 17.67 37.11 -8.05
CA ALA A 578 18.05 36.35 -9.22
C ALA A 578 17.36 36.97 -10.46
N TYR A 579 18.12 37.18 -11.53
CA TYR A 579 17.64 37.68 -12.81
C TYR A 579 17.91 36.66 -13.90
N ILE A 580 16.89 36.41 -14.73
CA ILE A 580 17.05 35.65 -15.96
C ILE A 580 17.17 36.62 -17.13
N THR A 581 18.33 36.60 -17.80
CA THR A 581 18.58 37.38 -19.01
C THR A 581 18.28 36.53 -20.22
N ALA A 582 17.07 36.67 -20.78
CA ALA A 582 16.63 35.97 -21.99
C ALA A 582 16.90 36.75 -23.30
N THR A 583 17.56 37.92 -23.20
CA THR A 583 17.76 38.89 -24.29
C THR A 583 19.16 38.89 -24.90
N ALA A 584 20.11 38.18 -24.30
CA ALA A 584 21.45 37.97 -24.86
C ALA A 584 21.44 36.80 -25.87
N THR A 585 22.46 36.73 -26.72
CA THR A 585 22.66 35.60 -27.68
C THR A 585 22.74 34.23 -27.00
N THR A 586 23.08 34.20 -25.72
CA THR A 586 23.01 33.03 -24.84
C THR A 586 22.20 33.39 -23.60
N PRO A 587 21.11 32.68 -23.26
CA PRO A 587 20.37 32.96 -22.04
C PRO A 587 21.24 32.66 -20.81
N ALA A 588 21.06 33.45 -19.74
CA ALA A 588 21.85 33.33 -18.53
C ALA A 588 21.07 33.66 -17.26
N VAL A 589 21.45 33.01 -16.15
CA VAL A 589 20.97 33.31 -14.81
C VAL A 589 22.07 34.00 -14.01
N SER A 590 21.70 35.05 -13.28
CA SER A 590 22.62 35.88 -12.50
C SER A 590 21.99 36.32 -11.19
N TRP A 591 22.80 36.75 -10.23
CA TRP A 591 22.32 37.31 -8.96
C TRP A 591 22.99 38.65 -8.63
N THR A 592 22.21 39.65 -8.24
CA THR A 592 22.71 40.97 -7.78
C THR A 592 22.19 41.28 -6.37
N SER A 593 22.94 42.06 -5.58
CA SER A 593 22.46 42.53 -4.27
C SER A 593 21.47 43.68 -4.37
N ASP A 594 21.68 44.61 -5.31
CA ASP A 594 20.88 45.82 -5.46
C ASP A 594 20.23 45.96 -6.85
N ILE A 595 19.15 46.72 -6.91
CA ILE A 595 18.37 46.97 -8.13
C ILE A 595 19.11 48.02 -8.97
N GLY A 596 19.68 47.61 -10.10
CA GLY A 596 20.45 48.48 -10.99
C GLY A 596 21.97 48.40 -10.85
N ASP A 597 22.50 47.49 -10.02
CA ASP A 597 23.94 47.21 -10.00
C ASP A 597 24.35 46.44 -11.27
N VAL A 598 25.30 47.00 -12.02
CA VAL A 598 25.69 46.50 -13.36
C VAL A 598 26.56 45.24 -13.28
N LYS A 599 27.14 44.95 -12.11
CA LYS A 599 27.99 43.78 -11.90
C LYS A 599 27.29 42.73 -11.02
N PRO A 600 26.76 41.64 -11.61
CA PRO A 600 26.24 40.53 -10.82
C PRO A 600 27.35 39.85 -10.01
N ALA A 601 27.00 39.31 -8.84
CA ALA A 601 27.96 38.61 -7.98
C ALA A 601 28.44 37.28 -8.59
N TRP A 602 27.61 36.70 -9.46
CA TRP A 602 27.93 35.59 -10.34
C TRP A 602 26.94 35.56 -11.50
N THR A 603 27.31 34.90 -12.60
CA THR A 603 26.45 34.62 -13.75
C THR A 603 26.84 33.26 -14.29
N ALA A 604 25.85 32.45 -14.63
CA ALA A 604 26.02 31.19 -15.35
C ALA A 604 25.14 31.26 -16.60
N THR A 605 25.68 30.92 -17.77
CA THR A 605 24.82 30.71 -18.94
C THR A 605 24.00 29.46 -18.73
N ILE A 606 22.80 29.37 -19.33
CA ILE A 606 21.95 28.19 -19.12
C ILE A 606 22.65 26.92 -19.60
N GLY A 607 23.36 26.96 -20.75
CA GLY A 607 24.10 25.82 -21.29
C GLY A 607 25.27 25.30 -20.43
N GLU A 608 25.75 26.08 -19.46
CA GLU A 608 26.79 25.68 -18.51
C GLU A 608 26.22 25.00 -17.25
N ILE A 609 24.90 24.98 -17.05
CA ILE A 609 24.28 24.35 -15.87
C ILE A 609 24.36 22.83 -16.02
N ASP A 610 24.96 22.14 -15.05
CA ASP A 610 25.00 20.68 -15.02
C ASP A 610 23.89 20.11 -14.13
N GLU A 611 23.58 20.78 -13.02
CA GLU A 611 22.57 20.29 -12.08
C GLU A 611 21.74 21.42 -11.45
N LEU A 612 20.46 21.12 -11.17
CA LEU A 612 19.53 22.02 -10.49
C LEU A 612 18.78 21.26 -9.40
N LYS A 613 18.91 21.69 -8.14
CA LYS A 613 18.33 21.03 -6.94
C LYS A 613 17.47 22.01 -6.14
N LYS A 614 16.17 21.72 -6.00
CA LYS A 614 15.26 22.41 -5.07
C LYS A 614 15.66 22.06 -3.63
N MET A 615 16.05 23.05 -2.84
CA MET A 615 16.54 22.85 -1.47
C MET A 615 15.47 23.26 -0.45
N GLY A 616 15.22 22.45 0.57
CA GLY A 616 14.38 22.85 1.71
C GLY A 616 15.09 23.91 2.56
N GLY A 617 14.41 25.01 2.92
CA GLY A 617 15.00 26.05 3.78
C GLY A 617 15.23 25.59 5.23
N LEU A 618 14.48 24.56 5.65
CA LEU A 618 14.50 23.89 6.95
C LEU A 618 14.10 22.42 6.72
N GLY A 619 14.59 21.48 7.56
CA GLY A 619 14.16 20.08 7.53
C GLY A 619 12.67 19.93 7.87
N TRP A 620 12.01 18.84 7.41
CA TRP A 620 10.55 18.71 7.42
C TRP A 620 9.89 18.94 8.79
N LYS A 621 10.48 18.41 9.89
CA LYS A 621 10.02 18.65 11.26
C LYS A 621 10.04 20.14 11.62
N SER A 622 11.19 20.78 11.40
CA SER A 622 11.40 22.21 11.64
C SER A 622 10.50 23.08 10.76
N LYS A 623 10.19 22.63 9.52
CA LYS A 623 9.26 23.28 8.60
C LYS A 623 7.82 23.31 9.17
N ILE A 624 7.35 22.19 9.74
CA ILE A 624 6.06 22.11 10.43
C ILE A 624 6.02 23.03 11.65
N ILE A 625 7.02 22.94 12.54
CA ILE A 625 7.08 23.73 13.78
C ILE A 625 7.10 25.24 13.51
N VAL A 626 7.97 25.68 12.59
CA VAL A 626 8.12 27.11 12.26
C VAL A 626 6.89 27.64 11.52
N GLY A 627 6.30 26.87 10.58
CA GLY A 627 5.08 27.25 9.90
C GLY A 627 3.90 27.43 10.87
N TRP A 628 3.70 26.46 11.78
CA TRP A 628 2.68 26.51 12.82
C TRP A 628 2.89 27.69 13.78
N ALA A 629 4.11 27.86 14.33
CA ALA A 629 4.42 28.89 15.31
C ALA A 629 4.34 30.32 14.73
N MET A 630 4.85 30.52 13.51
CA MET A 630 4.89 31.85 12.88
C MET A 630 3.62 32.22 12.13
N GLY A 631 2.85 31.23 11.65
CA GLY A 631 1.71 31.47 10.74
C GLY A 631 2.19 32.08 9.42
N SER A 632 3.33 31.62 8.91
CA SER A 632 4.03 32.24 7.79
C SER A 632 4.67 31.16 6.93
N GLU A 633 4.50 31.28 5.61
CA GLU A 633 5.05 30.35 4.64
C GLU A 633 6.59 30.33 4.69
N ILE A 634 7.15 29.14 4.46
CA ILE A 634 8.57 28.88 4.53
C ILE A 634 9.17 28.90 3.12
N VAL A 635 10.01 29.90 2.87
CA VAL A 635 10.63 30.17 1.58
C VAL A 635 11.85 29.28 1.40
N ASP A 636 11.70 28.28 0.53
CA ASP A 636 12.73 27.31 0.18
C ASP A 636 13.85 27.92 -0.69
N GLY A 637 14.90 27.13 -0.95
CA GLY A 637 16.08 27.50 -1.75
C GLY A 637 16.22 26.73 -3.06
N LEU A 638 17.25 27.09 -3.83
CA LEU A 638 17.63 26.47 -5.10
C LEU A 638 19.15 26.43 -5.20
N MET A 639 19.72 25.26 -5.50
CA MET A 639 21.14 25.08 -5.81
C MET A 639 21.29 24.92 -7.33
N VAL A 640 22.24 25.67 -7.91
CA VAL A 640 22.66 25.57 -9.31
C VAL A 640 24.12 25.12 -9.34
N ARG A 641 24.42 23.96 -9.94
CA ARG A 641 25.79 23.48 -10.20
C ARG A 641 26.11 23.68 -11.68
N THR A 642 27.29 24.19 -11.98
CA THR A 642 27.79 24.36 -13.36
C THR A 642 28.73 23.23 -13.75
N LYS A 643 28.92 22.98 -15.05
CA LYS A 643 29.89 22.00 -15.60
C LYS A 643 31.33 22.22 -15.11
N ASP A 644 31.67 23.45 -14.72
CA ASP A 644 32.92 23.83 -14.04
C ASP A 644 33.05 23.30 -12.59
N GLY A 645 32.02 22.63 -12.06
CA GLY A 645 31.93 22.20 -10.66
C GLY A 645 31.63 23.33 -9.67
N LYS A 646 31.28 24.55 -10.13
CA LYS A 646 30.94 25.67 -9.23
C LYS A 646 29.49 25.60 -8.81
N GLU A 647 29.24 25.74 -7.50
CA GLU A 647 27.90 25.74 -6.92
C GLU A 647 27.42 27.13 -6.50
N HIS A 648 26.17 27.41 -6.83
CA HIS A 648 25.48 28.65 -6.51
C HIS A 648 24.20 28.36 -5.71
N HIS A 649 24.31 28.47 -4.38
CA HIS A 649 23.21 28.27 -3.44
C HIS A 649 22.39 29.55 -3.26
N LEU A 650 21.20 29.59 -3.85
CA LEU A 650 20.18 30.61 -3.62
C LEU A 650 19.25 30.18 -2.48
N THR A 651 18.95 31.08 -1.54
CA THR A 651 18.08 30.78 -0.39
C THR A 651 16.96 31.81 -0.25
N ALA A 652 15.84 31.39 0.35
CA ALA A 652 14.61 32.19 0.42
C ALA A 652 14.20 32.74 -0.97
N VAL A 653 14.08 31.85 -1.95
CA VAL A 653 13.68 32.16 -3.33
C VAL A 653 12.16 32.27 -3.41
N ILE A 654 11.65 33.48 -3.61
CA ILE A 654 10.21 33.69 -3.85
C ILE A 654 9.87 33.17 -5.26
N MET A 655 8.81 32.36 -5.38
CA MET A 655 8.48 31.57 -6.58
C MET A 655 9.63 30.64 -7.03
N ARG A 656 10.26 29.92 -6.08
CA ARG A 656 11.32 28.92 -6.33
C ARG A 656 11.00 28.01 -7.52
N ASP A 657 9.83 27.40 -7.51
CA ASP A 657 9.46 26.40 -8.52
C ASP A 657 9.34 27.02 -9.91
N GLN A 658 8.87 28.26 -10.01
CA GLN A 658 8.87 28.97 -11.29
C GLN A 658 10.29 29.34 -11.75
N LEU A 659 11.18 29.79 -10.86
CA LEU A 659 12.59 29.98 -11.22
C LEU A 659 13.21 28.66 -11.71
N PHE A 660 12.97 27.55 -11.01
CA PHE A 660 13.44 26.22 -11.41
C PHE A 660 12.91 25.83 -12.79
N ASN A 661 11.58 25.88 -12.99
CA ASN A 661 10.90 25.54 -14.25
C ASN A 661 11.43 26.35 -15.42
N ARG A 662 11.61 27.66 -15.24
CA ARG A 662 12.22 28.54 -16.25
C ARG A 662 13.63 28.07 -16.61
N LEU A 663 14.49 27.79 -15.63
CA LEU A 663 15.88 27.38 -15.90
C LEU A 663 15.97 26.05 -16.67
N ILE A 664 15.17 25.05 -16.32
CA ILE A 664 15.20 23.73 -17.00
C ILE A 664 14.53 23.74 -18.38
N SER A 665 13.64 24.70 -18.65
CA SER A 665 12.96 24.85 -19.94
C SER A 665 13.66 25.81 -20.92
N MET A 666 14.74 26.47 -20.48
CA MET A 666 15.61 27.26 -21.35
C MET A 666 16.80 26.45 -21.87
N GLY A 667 17.28 26.80 -23.07
CA GLY A 667 18.42 26.17 -23.72
C GLY A 667 18.08 24.88 -24.46
N HIS A 668 19.13 24.16 -24.85
CA HIS A 668 19.07 22.88 -25.57
C HIS A 668 19.47 21.69 -24.66
N GLN A 669 19.46 21.89 -23.35
CA GLN A 669 19.91 20.90 -22.38
C GLN A 669 18.85 19.82 -22.20
N MET A 670 19.28 18.56 -22.31
CA MET A 670 18.49 17.40 -21.96
C MET A 670 18.67 17.12 -20.47
N TRP A 671 17.57 16.81 -19.78
CA TRP A 671 17.57 16.56 -18.34
C TRP A 671 17.24 15.11 -18.00
N GLU A 672 17.77 14.62 -16.90
CA GLU A 672 17.31 13.42 -16.22
C GLU A 672 16.90 13.78 -14.79
N ALA A 673 15.81 13.20 -14.28
CA ALA A 673 15.32 13.44 -12.93
C ALA A 673 16.04 12.50 -11.95
N TRP A 674 16.70 13.10 -10.95
CA TRP A 674 17.51 12.42 -9.94
C TRP A 674 16.97 12.74 -8.53
N ARG A 675 17.44 12.03 -7.50
CA ARG A 675 17.49 12.52 -6.12
C ARG A 675 18.78 12.10 -5.44
N ASP A 676 19.42 13.06 -4.79
CA ASP A 676 20.68 12.90 -4.07
C ASP A 676 20.45 12.53 -2.59
N VAL A 677 21.42 11.81 -2.05
CA VAL A 677 21.48 11.25 -0.69
C VAL A 677 21.44 12.38 0.34
N SER A 678 20.98 12.08 1.56
CA SER A 678 21.28 12.93 2.70
C SER A 678 22.79 12.93 2.95
N GLU A 679 23.46 14.08 2.79
CA GLU A 679 24.88 14.27 3.14
C GLU A 679 25.12 14.02 4.65
N GLU A 680 25.40 12.78 5.02
CA GLU A 680 26.07 12.41 6.26
C GLU A 680 27.30 11.55 5.93
N LEU A 681 28.47 12.21 5.94
CA LEU A 681 29.83 11.67 5.77
C LEU A 681 30.22 11.17 4.36
N MET A 682 30.66 12.10 3.50
CA MET A 682 31.92 11.88 2.78
C MET A 682 33.09 12.10 3.75
N ILE A 683 33.72 11.01 4.22
CA ILE A 683 35.07 11.09 4.80
C ILE A 683 36.05 11.19 3.63
N PRO A 684 36.93 12.21 3.56
CA PRO A 684 37.97 12.26 2.54
C PRO A 684 38.95 11.09 2.77
N ALA A 685 39.25 10.34 1.72
CA ALA A 685 40.22 9.25 1.80
C ALA A 685 41.66 9.78 1.95
N PRO A 686 42.40 9.29 2.95
CA PRO A 686 43.80 8.98 2.69
C PRO A 686 44.21 7.56 3.13
N LEU A 687 45.25 7.03 2.48
CA LEU A 687 46.11 5.93 2.95
C LEU A 687 45.51 4.51 3.07
N ILE A 688 45.23 3.87 1.92
CA ILE A 688 45.79 2.53 1.64
C ILE A 688 46.46 2.54 0.26
N SER A 689 47.63 3.18 0.18
CA SER A 689 48.55 3.12 -0.97
C SER A 689 49.71 2.15 -0.71
N VAL A 690 49.41 1.01 -0.10
CA VAL A 690 50.33 -0.14 0.10
C VAL A 690 49.54 -1.41 -0.17
N LEU A 691 50.16 -2.43 -0.79
CA LEU A 691 49.57 -3.71 -1.26
C LEU A 691 48.85 -3.70 -2.62
N GLY A 692 48.91 -2.60 -3.39
CA GLY A 692 48.44 -2.54 -4.79
C GLY A 692 49.44 -3.03 -5.85
N SER A 693 50.58 -3.61 -5.47
CA SER A 693 51.71 -3.89 -6.40
C SER A 693 52.36 -5.26 -6.21
N ALA A 694 51.56 -6.33 -6.16
CA ALA A 694 52.08 -7.71 -6.10
C ALA A 694 51.19 -8.79 -6.76
N CYS A 695 50.26 -8.44 -7.67
CA CYS A 695 49.42 -9.45 -8.34
C CYS A 695 49.05 -9.12 -9.80
N LYS A 696 50.05 -8.74 -10.62
CA LYS A 696 49.90 -8.61 -12.09
C LYS A 696 51.18 -8.97 -12.84
N SER A 697 51.78 -10.12 -12.51
CA SER A 697 52.78 -10.78 -13.37
C SER A 697 52.78 -12.30 -13.14
N ARG A 698 53.16 -13.05 -14.19
CA ARG A 698 53.30 -14.53 -14.23
C ARG A 698 52.02 -15.38 -14.21
N LEU A 699 51.28 -15.31 -15.32
CA LEU A 699 50.64 -16.50 -15.89
C LEU A 699 51.09 -16.68 -17.35
N SER A 700 52.30 -17.21 -17.51
CA SER A 700 52.79 -17.75 -18.78
C SER A 700 53.91 -18.76 -18.57
N SER A 701 53.84 -19.86 -19.33
CA SER A 701 54.86 -20.89 -19.57
C SER A 701 55.10 -21.97 -18.48
N ARG A 702 55.01 -23.23 -18.96
CA ARG A 702 55.63 -24.48 -18.46
C ARG A 702 55.12 -25.02 -17.10
N GLY A 703 54.94 -26.32 -16.88
CA GLY A 703 55.17 -27.49 -17.74
C GLY A 703 55.95 -28.60 -17.01
N ARG A 704 55.27 -29.71 -16.68
CA ARG A 704 55.77 -31.02 -16.18
C ARG A 704 56.99 -31.04 -15.23
N SER A 705 56.78 -31.53 -13.99
CA SER A 705 57.44 -32.77 -13.47
C SER A 705 57.10 -33.07 -11.99
N ARG A 706 56.70 -34.32 -11.68
CA ARG A 706 56.93 -34.99 -10.36
C ARG A 706 58.46 -35.31 -10.21
N PRO A 707 59.05 -35.85 -9.10
CA PRO A 707 58.43 -36.65 -8.02
C PRO A 707 59.12 -36.62 -6.60
N LEU A 708 58.69 -37.57 -5.73
CA LEU A 708 59.43 -38.30 -4.66
C LEU A 708 59.33 -37.90 -3.15
N PHE A 709 58.74 -38.84 -2.36
CA PHE A 709 59.14 -39.40 -1.04
C PHE A 709 59.25 -38.49 0.22
N SER A 710 59.07 -38.94 1.48
CA SER A 710 58.40 -40.08 2.16
C SER A 710 58.39 -39.77 3.69
N SER A 711 57.89 -40.54 4.67
CA SER A 711 57.46 -41.94 4.81
C SER A 711 56.50 -42.14 6.03
N GLU A 712 55.84 -43.32 6.10
CA GLU A 712 55.53 -44.14 7.32
C GLU A 712 54.46 -43.65 8.34
N VAL A 713 53.54 -44.44 8.93
CA VAL A 713 53.15 -45.88 8.99
C VAL A 713 51.59 -45.96 9.10
N GLY A 714 50.79 -46.99 8.79
CA GLY A 714 50.92 -48.36 8.22
C GLY A 714 49.57 -49.16 8.36
N GLU A 715 49.59 -50.47 8.12
CA GLU A 715 48.57 -51.54 8.43
C GLU A 715 47.05 -51.23 8.19
N GLU A 716 46.31 -51.66 7.15
CA GLU A 716 46.12 -52.95 6.42
C GLU A 716 45.20 -53.95 7.20
N TRP A 717 44.03 -54.44 6.74
CA TRP A 717 43.73 -55.25 5.53
C TRP A 717 42.22 -55.46 5.16
N LYS A 718 41.96 -55.75 3.86
CA LYS A 718 40.89 -56.59 3.19
C LYS A 718 39.40 -56.47 3.62
N ILE A 719 38.44 -56.18 2.73
CA ILE A 719 37.98 -56.83 1.46
C ILE A 719 37.29 -58.20 1.62
N THR A 720 36.00 -58.27 1.28
CA THR A 720 35.35 -59.41 0.59
C THR A 720 34.18 -58.95 -0.30
N THR A 721 34.13 -59.51 -1.52
CA THR A 721 32.98 -59.66 -2.45
C THR A 721 33.00 -61.14 -2.91
N PRO A 722 32.15 -61.71 -3.81
CA PRO A 722 30.97 -61.25 -4.58
C PRO A 722 29.77 -62.24 -4.32
N PRO A 723 28.82 -62.65 -5.23
CA PRO A 723 28.51 -62.28 -6.63
C PRO A 723 27.02 -62.09 -7.05
N MET A 724 26.87 -61.86 -8.36
CA MET A 724 25.68 -61.63 -9.20
C MET A 724 24.45 -62.55 -9.00
N SER A 725 23.26 -62.01 -9.31
CA SER A 725 22.35 -62.61 -10.30
C SER A 725 21.37 -61.58 -10.90
N VAL A 726 20.74 -61.92 -12.03
CA VAL A 726 19.94 -61.03 -12.89
C VAL A 726 18.48 -61.50 -12.89
N ASN A 727 17.51 -60.59 -12.86
CA ASN A 727 16.27 -60.80 -13.63
C ASN A 727 15.53 -59.51 -13.97
N ALA A 728 14.78 -59.53 -15.08
CA ALA A 728 14.03 -58.39 -15.61
C ALA A 728 12.61 -58.81 -15.99
N SER A 729 11.61 -57.96 -15.72
CA SER A 729 10.29 -58.05 -16.39
C SER A 729 9.45 -56.76 -16.24
N GLN A 730 8.97 -56.26 -17.39
CA GLN A 730 7.73 -55.48 -17.64
C GLN A 730 7.51 -54.19 -16.79
N VAL A 731 7.53 -52.97 -17.34
CA VAL A 731 6.78 -52.38 -18.49
C VAL A 731 5.26 -52.40 -18.31
N GLY A 732 4.67 -51.23 -18.07
CA GLY A 732 3.22 -50.99 -18.06
C GLY A 732 2.90 -49.49 -18.11
N LEU A 733 2.46 -49.00 -19.27
CA LEU A 733 1.88 -47.66 -19.47
C LEU A 733 0.42 -47.60 -18.95
N ILE A 734 -0.22 -46.43 -19.16
CA ILE A 734 -1.64 -46.06 -18.92
C ILE A 734 -1.81 -45.29 -17.59
N GLY A 735 -2.42 -44.10 -17.52
CA GLY A 735 -3.14 -43.34 -18.54
C GLY A 735 -4.50 -42.88 -18.01
N TYR A 736 -4.54 -41.77 -17.27
CA TYR A 736 -5.79 -41.27 -16.67
C TYR A 736 -6.63 -40.49 -17.69
N GLN A 737 -7.71 -41.12 -18.15
CA GLN A 737 -8.73 -40.51 -19.00
C GLN A 737 -9.94 -40.12 -18.13
N TYR A 738 -10.19 -38.82 -17.96
CA TYR A 738 -11.49 -38.35 -17.44
C TYR A 738 -12.55 -38.58 -18.52
N ARG A 739 -13.60 -39.34 -18.20
CA ARG A 739 -14.71 -39.59 -19.12
C ARG A 739 -16.03 -39.15 -18.51
N ILE A 740 -16.59 -38.10 -19.09
CA ILE A 740 -17.95 -37.61 -18.83
C ILE A 740 -18.97 -38.72 -19.15
N LYS A 741 -19.96 -38.91 -18.27
CA LYS A 741 -21.23 -39.55 -18.61
C LYS A 741 -22.39 -38.84 -17.90
N ALA A 742 -23.21 -38.15 -18.69
CA ALA A 742 -24.59 -37.86 -18.32
C ALA A 742 -25.46 -39.12 -18.54
N GLY A 743 -26.57 -39.23 -17.79
CA GLY A 743 -27.52 -40.33 -17.93
C GLY A 743 -28.82 -40.03 -17.19
N ILE A 744 -29.84 -39.61 -17.93
CA ILE A 744 -31.21 -39.40 -17.44
C ILE A 744 -32.01 -40.68 -17.68
N SER A 745 -32.71 -41.21 -16.67
CA SER A 745 -34.15 -41.56 -16.73
C SER A 745 -34.61 -42.43 -15.54
N SER A 746 -35.52 -41.88 -14.74
CA SER A 746 -36.66 -42.53 -14.08
C SER A 746 -36.74 -44.07 -13.94
N LEU A 747 -36.99 -44.53 -12.71
CA LEU A 747 -38.10 -45.46 -12.47
C LEU A 747 -38.70 -45.30 -11.07
N ASN A 748 -40.03 -45.34 -11.03
CA ASN A 748 -40.90 -45.03 -9.90
C ASN A 748 -41.37 -46.33 -9.24
N ILE A 749 -41.36 -46.45 -7.90
CA ILE A 749 -42.21 -47.37 -7.11
C ILE A 749 -42.33 -46.84 -5.66
N GLN A 750 -43.57 -46.65 -5.24
CA GLN A 750 -44.08 -46.58 -3.86
C GLN A 750 -45.30 -47.51 -3.85
N PRO A 751 -45.61 -48.23 -2.74
CA PRO A 751 -46.54 -47.63 -1.78
C PRO A 751 -46.34 -48.01 -0.29
N LYS A 752 -46.97 -47.18 0.57
CA LYS A 752 -47.31 -47.37 2.00
C LYS A 752 -48.46 -48.41 2.16
N PRO A 753 -49.19 -48.59 3.31
CA PRO A 753 -49.10 -48.02 4.68
C PRO A 753 -49.33 -49.03 5.84
N TRP A 754 -49.93 -48.56 6.96
CA TRP A 754 -50.53 -49.21 8.15
C TRP A 754 -49.72 -49.17 9.48
N ILE A 755 -50.25 -48.87 10.68
CA ILE A 755 -51.33 -47.93 11.14
C ILE A 755 -51.39 -47.87 12.71
N ARG A 756 -51.92 -46.77 13.30
CA ARG A 756 -52.36 -46.56 14.74
C ARG A 756 -51.27 -46.43 15.84
N GLN A 757 -51.51 -45.75 16.99
CA GLN A 757 -52.76 -45.22 17.59
C GLN A 757 -52.55 -43.98 18.53
N PHE A 758 -53.43 -42.96 18.45
CA PHE A 758 -54.08 -42.08 19.50
C PHE A 758 -53.29 -41.60 20.77
N GLN A 759 -53.59 -40.48 21.48
CA GLN A 759 -54.77 -39.60 21.67
C GLN A 759 -54.25 -38.20 22.20
N VAL A 760 -54.64 -36.99 21.74
CA VAL A 760 -55.78 -36.10 22.16
C VAL A 760 -55.74 -35.77 23.69
N SER A 761 -55.88 -34.55 24.25
CA SER A 761 -56.41 -33.21 23.85
C SER A 761 -56.04 -32.08 24.85
N GLU A 762 -56.12 -30.80 24.43
CA GLU A 762 -56.70 -29.60 25.13
C GLU A 762 -56.38 -29.23 26.62
N THR A 763 -56.49 -28.00 27.16
CA THR A 763 -56.65 -26.59 26.68
C THR A 763 -56.34 -25.60 27.84
N ASN A 764 -56.24 -24.29 27.51
CA ASN A 764 -56.67 -23.11 28.31
C ASN A 764 -55.82 -22.50 29.47
N LYS A 765 -55.35 -21.28 29.19
CA LYS A 765 -55.58 -19.99 29.92
C LYS A 765 -55.20 -19.81 31.41
N ALA A 766 -54.09 -19.11 31.60
CA ALA A 766 -53.89 -17.83 32.34
C ALA A 766 -54.78 -17.44 33.55
N PHE A 767 -54.15 -17.00 34.65
CA PHE A 767 -54.56 -15.83 35.46
C PHE A 767 -53.36 -15.24 36.29
N SER A 768 -53.53 -13.99 36.72
CA SER A 768 -52.60 -12.98 37.29
C SER A 768 -51.78 -13.26 38.58
N GLU A 769 -50.58 -12.65 38.66
CA GLU A 769 -50.04 -11.67 39.66
C GLU A 769 -50.65 -11.49 41.08
N PRO A 770 -49.98 -10.77 42.05
CA PRO A 770 -48.58 -10.29 42.17
C PRO A 770 -47.91 -10.46 43.58
N GLY A 771 -46.66 -10.00 43.80
CA GLY A 771 -46.14 -9.71 45.16
C GLY A 771 -44.61 -9.56 45.39
N TYR A 772 -44.12 -8.33 45.59
CA TYR A 772 -42.85 -7.95 46.28
C TYR A 772 -43.19 -7.43 47.72
N PRO A 773 -42.25 -7.10 48.66
CA PRO A 773 -40.76 -7.09 48.67
C PRO A 773 -40.18 -8.01 49.80
N GLY A 774 -38.92 -8.00 50.27
CA GLY A 774 -37.63 -7.35 49.89
C GLY A 774 -36.68 -7.09 51.10
N LEU A 775 -35.37 -6.91 50.86
CA LEU A 775 -34.26 -6.62 51.81
C LEU A 775 -33.91 -7.69 52.89
N PHE A 776 -32.65 -8.17 52.93
CA PHE A 776 -31.61 -7.74 53.91
C PHE A 776 -30.24 -8.44 53.71
N LEU A 777 -29.20 -7.78 54.24
CA LEU A 777 -27.74 -7.97 54.09
C LEU A 777 -27.11 -9.34 54.49
N ALA A 778 -26.06 -9.73 53.73
CA ALA A 778 -24.70 -10.26 54.07
C ALA A 778 -24.42 -10.99 55.43
N PRO A 779 -23.39 -11.89 55.55
CA PRO A 779 -22.11 -11.92 54.80
C PRO A 779 -21.53 -13.33 54.46
N ALA A 780 -20.23 -13.37 54.12
CA ALA A 780 -19.38 -14.54 53.82
C ALA A 780 -19.24 -15.54 55.02
N SER A 781 -18.70 -16.78 54.90
CA SER A 781 -17.63 -17.26 53.99
C SER A 781 -17.54 -18.80 53.86
N THR A 782 -16.80 -19.25 52.83
CA THR A 782 -16.06 -20.54 52.71
C THR A 782 -16.74 -21.88 53.05
N ALA A 783 -17.00 -22.69 52.03
CA ALA A 783 -16.66 -24.12 52.01
C ALA A 783 -16.39 -24.57 50.56
N ALA A 784 -15.32 -25.34 50.35
CA ALA A 784 -14.94 -25.85 49.04
C ALA A 784 -15.41 -27.31 48.82
N ALA A 785 -15.44 -27.71 47.54
CA ALA A 785 -15.46 -29.09 47.06
C ALA A 785 -16.63 -30.01 47.47
N SER A 786 -17.52 -30.25 46.51
CA SER A 786 -18.09 -31.58 46.28
C SER A 786 -18.43 -31.76 44.81
N ILE A 787 -17.55 -32.44 44.08
CA ILE A 787 -17.88 -33.06 42.79
C ILE A 787 -18.50 -34.42 43.12
N MET A 788 -19.80 -34.57 42.86
CA MET A 788 -20.43 -35.89 42.69
C MET A 788 -21.52 -35.80 41.61
N MET A 789 -21.67 -36.89 40.87
CA MET A 789 -22.44 -36.95 39.63
C MET A 789 -23.93 -36.65 39.85
N GLY A 790 -24.41 -35.58 39.23
CA GLY A 790 -25.83 -35.27 39.06
C GLY A 790 -26.05 -34.73 37.65
N GLY A 791 -27.06 -35.24 36.94
CA GLY A 791 -27.29 -34.89 35.54
C GLY A 791 -27.54 -33.40 35.35
N PHE A 792 -26.69 -32.75 34.54
CA PHE A 792 -26.81 -31.33 34.23
C PHE A 792 -28.06 -31.12 33.36
N ALA A 793 -29.15 -30.64 33.97
CA ALA A 793 -30.36 -30.23 33.28
C ALA A 793 -30.06 -28.97 32.45
N THR A 794 -29.61 -29.21 31.22
CA THR A 794 -29.01 -28.23 30.32
C THR A 794 -30.07 -27.56 29.46
N GLU A 795 -29.81 -26.30 29.08
CA GLU A 795 -30.61 -25.61 28.07
C GLU A 795 -30.58 -26.39 26.75
N THR A 796 -31.76 -26.67 26.18
CA THR A 796 -31.85 -27.40 24.92
C THR A 796 -31.35 -26.53 23.76
N PHE A 797 -30.61 -27.14 22.82
CA PHE A 797 -30.21 -26.46 21.60
C PHE A 797 -31.42 -26.28 20.66
N ASP A 798 -31.94 -25.06 20.58
CA ASP A 798 -32.90 -24.66 19.55
C ASP A 798 -32.13 -24.19 18.30
N ALA A 799 -31.94 -25.12 17.37
CA ALA A 799 -31.26 -24.88 16.10
C ALA A 799 -31.98 -23.88 15.18
N VAL A 800 -33.29 -23.65 15.36
CA VAL A 800 -34.09 -22.72 14.55
C VAL A 800 -33.91 -21.29 15.07
N THR A 801 -34.13 -21.09 16.37
CA THR A 801 -33.93 -19.76 16.98
C THR A 801 -32.47 -19.33 16.87
N ALA A 802 -31.52 -20.22 17.21
CA ALA A 802 -30.09 -19.90 17.12
C ALA A 802 -29.58 -19.66 15.68
N ALA A 803 -30.26 -20.18 14.65
CA ALA A 803 -29.91 -19.91 13.25
C ALA A 803 -30.11 -18.44 12.88
N THR A 804 -31.15 -17.79 13.42
CA THR A 804 -31.54 -16.40 13.11
C THR A 804 -30.73 -15.34 13.86
N TRP A 805 -29.95 -15.74 14.87
CA TRP A 805 -29.23 -14.83 15.74
C TRP A 805 -28.00 -14.22 15.08
N LEU A 806 -27.81 -12.91 15.29
CA LEU A 806 -26.75 -12.11 14.70
C LEU A 806 -25.36 -12.62 15.11
N VAL A 807 -24.49 -12.82 14.13
CA VAL A 807 -23.08 -13.19 14.29
C VAL A 807 -22.24 -12.07 13.71
N CYS A 808 -21.35 -11.46 14.51
CA CYS A 808 -20.44 -10.44 14.00
C CYS A 808 -19.49 -11.06 12.97
N GLU A 809 -19.39 -10.47 11.77
CA GLU A 809 -18.57 -11.03 10.70
C GLU A 809 -17.06 -10.91 10.96
N THR A 810 -16.63 -9.96 11.81
CA THR A 810 -15.22 -9.73 12.15
C THR A 810 -14.69 -10.74 13.18
N CYS A 811 -15.28 -10.80 14.38
CA CYS A 811 -14.83 -11.68 15.46
C CYS A 811 -15.56 -13.03 15.51
N GLY A 812 -16.69 -13.16 14.81
CA GLY A 812 -17.47 -14.39 14.79
C GLY A 812 -18.36 -14.61 16.02
N THR A 813 -18.39 -13.69 17.00
CA THR A 813 -19.22 -13.86 18.20
C THR A 813 -20.71 -13.61 17.91
N GLN A 814 -21.56 -14.51 18.42
CA GLN A 814 -23.02 -14.44 18.28
C GLN A 814 -23.68 -13.64 19.42
N PHE A 815 -24.75 -12.92 19.08
CA PHE A 815 -25.61 -12.16 20.00
C PHE A 815 -27.01 -12.79 20.06
N PRO A 816 -27.69 -12.81 21.22
CA PRO A 816 -28.95 -13.54 21.42
C PRO A 816 -30.19 -12.82 20.84
N THR A 817 -30.10 -12.31 19.61
CA THR A 817 -31.15 -11.56 18.93
C THR A 817 -30.93 -11.54 17.42
N ALA A 818 -32.02 -11.52 16.65
CA ALA A 818 -32.01 -11.20 15.21
C ALA A 818 -32.19 -9.69 14.95
N ASP A 819 -32.64 -8.94 15.96
CA ASP A 819 -33.00 -7.52 15.86
C ASP A 819 -31.76 -6.61 15.91
N ARG A 820 -31.43 -6.03 14.73
CA ARG A 820 -30.34 -5.06 14.54
C ARG A 820 -30.48 -3.78 15.35
N THR A 821 -31.68 -3.40 15.82
CA THR A 821 -31.84 -2.19 16.64
C THR A 821 -31.24 -2.36 18.05
N LYS A 822 -31.15 -3.60 18.53
CA LYS A 822 -30.59 -3.98 19.85
C LYS A 822 -29.08 -4.17 19.83
N VAL A 823 -28.50 -4.52 18.67
CA VAL A 823 -27.06 -4.74 18.49
C VAL A 823 -26.57 -3.85 17.36
N LYS A 824 -26.27 -2.59 17.72
CA LYS A 824 -25.73 -1.58 16.81
C LYS A 824 -24.23 -1.78 16.54
N THR A 825 -23.47 -2.13 17.58
CA THR A 825 -22.04 -2.45 17.49
C THR A 825 -21.70 -3.74 18.22
N CYS A 826 -20.56 -4.33 17.88
CA CYS A 826 -19.98 -5.49 18.52
C CYS A 826 -18.95 -5.01 19.55
N HIS A 827 -19.35 -4.96 20.82
CA HIS A 827 -18.48 -4.51 21.93
C HIS A 827 -17.19 -5.33 22.13
N ILE A 828 -17.05 -6.49 21.47
CA ILE A 828 -15.81 -7.28 21.41
C ILE A 828 -14.86 -6.73 20.33
N CYS A 829 -15.39 -6.25 19.21
CA CYS A 829 -14.61 -5.57 18.17
C CYS A 829 -14.30 -4.10 18.53
N ASP A 830 -15.12 -3.49 19.40
CA ASP A 830 -14.87 -2.17 19.99
C ASP A 830 -13.82 -2.20 21.13
N ASP A 831 -13.39 -3.39 21.58
CA ASP A 831 -12.29 -3.52 22.56
C ASP A 831 -10.95 -3.18 21.87
N PRO A 832 -10.05 -2.38 22.49
CA PRO A 832 -8.76 -1.97 21.89
C PRO A 832 -7.81 -3.12 21.55
N ARG A 833 -8.15 -4.35 21.95
CA ARG A 833 -7.45 -5.60 21.58
C ARG A 833 -7.82 -6.12 20.20
N GLN A 834 -8.92 -5.63 19.64
CA GLN A 834 -9.46 -5.97 18.32
C GLN A 834 -9.53 -4.70 17.44
N PHE A 835 -10.19 -4.77 16.29
CA PHE A 835 -10.36 -3.66 15.37
C PHE A 835 -11.77 -3.62 14.78
N VAL A 836 -12.18 -2.43 14.34
CA VAL A 836 -13.30 -2.24 13.41
C VAL A 836 -12.76 -2.32 11.98
N PRO A 837 -13.31 -3.15 11.08
CA PRO A 837 -12.87 -3.19 9.68
C PRO A 837 -13.08 -1.84 8.97
N PRO A 838 -12.32 -1.53 7.90
CA PRO A 838 -12.55 -0.32 7.09
C PRO A 838 -13.95 -0.19 6.48
N SER A 839 -14.67 -1.32 6.33
CA SER A 839 -16.07 -1.37 5.91
C SER A 839 -17.09 -1.05 7.01
N GLY A 840 -16.64 -0.74 8.23
CA GLY A 840 -17.47 -0.76 9.43
C GLY A 840 -17.75 -2.20 9.91
N GLN A 841 -18.57 -2.30 10.97
CA GLN A 841 -18.98 -3.60 11.54
C GLN A 841 -20.21 -4.17 10.82
N SER A 842 -20.05 -5.38 10.28
CA SER A 842 -21.13 -6.17 9.70
C SER A 842 -21.48 -7.38 10.57
N PHE A 843 -22.70 -7.88 10.37
CA PHE A 843 -23.24 -9.03 11.08
C PHE A 843 -24.12 -9.83 10.11
N SER A 844 -23.87 -11.12 10.08
CA SER A 844 -24.63 -12.15 9.39
C SER A 844 -25.38 -12.99 10.43
N THR A 845 -25.81 -14.20 10.07
CA THR A 845 -26.54 -15.15 10.92
C THR A 845 -26.01 -16.56 10.70
N LEU A 846 -26.24 -17.47 11.65
CA LEU A 846 -25.86 -18.88 11.47
C LEU A 846 -26.53 -19.50 10.24
N GLU A 847 -27.75 -19.09 9.88
CA GLU A 847 -28.46 -19.56 8.69
C GLU A 847 -27.76 -19.17 7.37
N GLU A 848 -27.20 -17.96 7.29
CA GLU A 848 -26.47 -17.47 6.12
C GLU A 848 -25.06 -18.09 6.02
N LEU A 849 -24.37 -18.21 7.16
CA LEU A 849 -23.05 -18.84 7.23
C LEU A 849 -23.11 -20.31 6.76
N ARG A 850 -24.14 -21.06 7.17
CA ARG A 850 -24.40 -22.44 6.73
C ARG A 850 -24.60 -22.60 5.21
N LYS A 851 -24.95 -21.53 4.48
CA LYS A 851 -25.15 -21.57 3.02
C LYS A 851 -23.86 -21.32 2.24
N THR A 852 -22.82 -20.80 2.91
CA THR A 852 -21.64 -20.19 2.28
C THR A 852 -20.31 -20.75 2.80
N HIS A 853 -20.33 -21.43 3.96
CA HIS A 853 -19.16 -21.96 4.65
C HIS A 853 -19.38 -23.41 5.07
N THR A 854 -18.29 -24.17 5.18
CA THR A 854 -18.24 -25.55 5.68
C THR A 854 -17.06 -25.73 6.62
N ASN A 855 -17.11 -26.66 7.57
CA ASN A 855 -15.99 -26.95 8.47
C ASN A 855 -15.10 -28.09 7.97
N GLU A 856 -13.81 -27.82 7.76
CA GLU A 856 -12.79 -28.81 7.44
C GLU A 856 -12.19 -29.43 8.70
N PHE A 857 -11.92 -30.74 8.66
CA PHE A 857 -11.38 -31.52 9.78
C PHE A 857 -10.02 -32.13 9.42
N THR A 858 -8.93 -31.55 9.93
CA THR A 858 -7.55 -32.02 9.69
C THR A 858 -7.01 -32.73 10.93
N ARG A 859 -6.60 -34.00 10.81
CA ARG A 859 -5.93 -34.72 11.89
C ARG A 859 -4.45 -34.34 11.96
N LEU A 860 -3.93 -34.15 13.17
CA LEU A 860 -2.49 -33.96 13.36
C LEU A 860 -1.75 -35.27 13.07
N ALA A 861 -0.73 -35.21 12.21
CA ALA A 861 -0.01 -36.40 11.75
C ALA A 861 0.88 -37.03 12.85
N SER A 862 1.46 -36.20 13.73
CA SER A 862 2.30 -36.63 14.86
C SER A 862 1.50 -37.19 16.04
N ASP A 863 0.19 -36.89 16.14
CA ASP A 863 -0.67 -37.38 17.22
C ASP A 863 -2.14 -37.47 16.78
N PRO A 864 -2.67 -38.68 16.49
CA PRO A 864 -4.04 -38.87 15.99
C PRO A 864 -5.12 -38.56 17.03
N ARG A 865 -4.76 -38.22 18.27
CA ARG A 865 -5.71 -37.70 19.29
C ARG A 865 -6.15 -36.27 18.99
N PHE A 866 -5.42 -35.52 18.16
CA PHE A 866 -5.71 -34.13 17.84
C PHE A 866 -6.37 -34.01 16.46
N THR A 867 -7.47 -33.28 16.39
CA THR A 867 -8.13 -32.91 15.13
C THR A 867 -8.43 -31.41 15.13
N PHE A 868 -7.84 -30.69 14.18
CA PHE A 868 -8.08 -29.29 13.93
C PHE A 868 -9.37 -29.12 13.12
N ILE A 869 -10.20 -28.15 13.51
CA ILE A 869 -11.48 -27.83 12.87
C ILE A 869 -11.45 -26.36 12.48
N GLN A 870 -11.64 -26.05 11.21
CA GLN A 870 -11.59 -24.69 10.67
C GLN A 870 -12.68 -24.48 9.63
N SER A 871 -13.32 -23.30 9.61
CA SER A 871 -14.30 -22.96 8.58
C SER A 871 -13.60 -22.51 7.29
N THR A 872 -14.08 -23.04 6.15
CA THR A 872 -13.68 -22.66 4.78
C THR A 872 -14.94 -22.21 4.00
N PRO A 873 -14.93 -21.06 3.29
CA PRO A 873 -13.88 -20.04 3.22
C PRO A 873 -13.53 -19.41 4.58
N LYS A 874 -12.52 -18.53 4.63
CA LYS A 874 -12.12 -17.88 5.89
C LYS A 874 -13.31 -17.12 6.51
N LEU A 875 -13.77 -17.58 7.67
CA LEU A 875 -14.76 -16.92 8.50
C LEU A 875 -14.10 -16.17 9.67
N ALA A 876 -14.62 -15.00 10.02
CA ALA A 876 -14.13 -14.17 11.13
C ALA A 876 -12.61 -13.91 11.04
N ILE A 877 -11.89 -13.95 12.17
CA ILE A 877 -10.43 -13.80 12.21
C ILE A 877 -9.69 -14.96 11.51
N GLY A 878 -10.37 -16.07 11.19
CA GLY A 878 -9.82 -17.25 10.51
C GLY A 878 -9.31 -18.32 11.48
N GLN A 879 -9.82 -18.32 12.70
CA GLN A 879 -9.40 -19.17 13.78
C GLN A 879 -9.82 -20.64 13.61
N ARG A 880 -9.06 -21.56 14.22
CA ARG A 880 -9.38 -22.99 14.31
C ARG A 880 -9.72 -23.40 15.74
N ALA A 881 -10.61 -24.37 15.90
CA ALA A 881 -10.79 -25.12 17.14
C ALA A 881 -9.96 -26.41 17.10
N ILE A 882 -9.58 -26.94 18.26
CA ILE A 882 -8.75 -28.15 18.38
C ILE A 882 -9.48 -29.19 19.23
N LEU A 883 -9.96 -30.25 18.60
CA LEU A 883 -10.56 -31.40 19.26
C LEU A 883 -9.46 -32.34 19.78
N ILE A 884 -9.45 -32.59 21.08
CA ILE A 884 -8.52 -33.48 21.78
C ILE A 884 -9.27 -34.72 22.25
N LYS A 885 -8.85 -35.91 21.78
CA LYS A 885 -9.41 -37.18 22.23
C LYS A 885 -8.73 -37.66 23.50
N THR A 886 -9.49 -37.77 24.59
CA THR A 886 -9.01 -38.30 25.88
C THR A 886 -9.77 -39.58 26.27
N PRO A 887 -9.19 -40.45 27.13
CA PRO A 887 -9.88 -41.64 27.63
C PRO A 887 -11.16 -41.34 28.42
N GLU A 888 -11.33 -40.11 28.93
CA GLU A 888 -12.51 -39.71 29.69
C GLU A 888 -13.56 -38.94 28.85
N GLY A 889 -13.35 -38.79 27.54
CA GLY A 889 -14.19 -38.00 26.63
C GLY A 889 -13.40 -36.92 25.88
N ASN A 890 -13.91 -36.44 24.74
CA ASN A 890 -13.19 -35.44 23.95
C ASN A 890 -13.33 -34.04 24.56
N ILE A 891 -12.26 -33.24 24.49
CA ILE A 891 -12.24 -31.82 24.89
C ILE A 891 -12.08 -30.98 23.63
N LEU A 892 -12.88 -29.91 23.49
CA LEU A 892 -12.66 -28.90 22.46
C LEU A 892 -11.89 -27.73 23.06
N TRP A 893 -10.69 -27.48 22.56
CA TRP A 893 -9.96 -26.24 22.83
C TRP A 893 -10.37 -25.18 21.81
N ASP A 894 -10.73 -24.01 22.32
CA ASP A 894 -11.28 -22.89 21.56
C ASP A 894 -12.55 -23.24 20.77
N CYS A 895 -13.16 -22.25 20.10
CA CYS A 895 -14.44 -22.42 19.42
C CYS A 895 -14.52 -21.59 18.13
N ILE A 896 -15.19 -22.13 17.12
CA ILE A 896 -15.44 -21.49 15.81
C ILE A 896 -16.93 -21.19 15.64
N SER A 897 -17.25 -20.18 14.82
CA SER A 897 -18.63 -19.68 14.72
C SER A 897 -19.58 -20.61 13.98
N LEU A 898 -19.14 -21.28 12.91
CA LEU A 898 -20.00 -22.16 12.13
C LEU A 898 -20.33 -23.43 12.90
N LEU A 899 -21.62 -23.63 13.20
CA LEU A 899 -22.18 -24.85 13.75
C LEU A 899 -23.34 -25.32 12.88
N ASP A 900 -23.15 -26.47 12.22
CA ASP A 900 -24.11 -27.10 11.31
C ASP A 900 -24.30 -28.60 11.63
N ASP A 901 -25.31 -29.21 11.02
CA ASP A 901 -25.69 -30.60 11.32
C ASP A 901 -24.59 -31.60 10.91
N GLU A 902 -23.80 -31.30 9.87
CA GLU A 902 -22.66 -32.12 9.45
C GLU A 902 -21.54 -32.07 10.48
N THR A 903 -21.18 -30.89 10.99
CA THR A 903 -20.19 -30.67 12.05
C THR A 903 -20.62 -31.40 13.33
N VAL A 904 -21.89 -31.28 13.71
CA VAL A 904 -22.45 -32.00 14.88
C VAL A 904 -22.34 -33.52 14.69
N ALA A 905 -22.85 -34.04 13.57
CA ALA A 905 -22.78 -35.47 13.26
C ALA A 905 -21.33 -35.99 13.20
N ARG A 906 -20.40 -35.18 12.67
CA ARG A 906 -18.98 -35.54 12.57
C ARG A 906 -18.30 -35.61 13.93
N ILE A 907 -18.61 -34.69 14.85
CA ILE A 907 -18.05 -34.69 16.20
C ILE A 907 -18.68 -35.79 17.07
N GLU A 908 -19.99 -36.04 16.95
CA GLU A 908 -20.63 -37.21 17.57
C GLU A 908 -20.00 -38.52 17.09
N ALA A 909 -19.75 -38.67 15.79
CA ALA A 909 -19.01 -39.82 15.23
C ALA A 909 -17.55 -39.93 15.70
N LEU A 910 -16.95 -38.85 16.23
CA LEU A 910 -15.64 -38.85 16.88
C LEU A 910 -15.71 -39.12 18.40
N GLY A 911 -16.91 -39.18 18.98
CA GLY A 911 -17.18 -39.47 20.40
C GLY A 911 -17.85 -38.33 21.19
N GLY A 912 -18.46 -37.36 20.52
CA GLY A 912 -19.10 -36.19 21.14
C GLY A 912 -18.09 -35.24 21.81
N LEU A 913 -18.57 -34.33 22.66
CA LEU A 913 -17.73 -33.48 23.53
C LEU A 913 -18.08 -33.72 25.01
N LYS A 914 -17.06 -33.83 25.87
CA LYS A 914 -17.19 -33.78 27.33
C LYS A 914 -17.11 -32.36 27.87
N ALA A 915 -16.34 -31.48 27.23
CA ALA A 915 -16.25 -30.07 27.57
C ALA A 915 -15.67 -29.24 26.43
N ILE A 916 -15.93 -27.93 26.49
CA ILE A 916 -15.28 -26.90 25.68
C ILE A 916 -14.46 -26.03 26.65
N VAL A 917 -13.25 -25.60 26.26
CA VAL A 917 -12.43 -24.64 27.03
C VAL A 917 -11.99 -23.54 26.08
N ILE A 918 -12.31 -22.29 26.38
CA ILE A 918 -12.01 -21.16 25.48
C ILE A 918 -10.84 -20.34 26.05
N SER A 919 -9.87 -20.03 25.19
CA SER A 919 -8.68 -19.26 25.57
C SER A 919 -9.02 -17.85 26.06
N HIS A 920 -9.84 -17.09 25.33
CA HIS A 920 -10.16 -15.68 25.60
C HIS A 920 -11.36 -15.17 24.74
N PRO A 921 -11.88 -13.94 24.95
CA PRO A 921 -13.11 -13.43 24.32
C PRO A 921 -13.23 -13.46 22.79
N HIS A 922 -12.13 -13.38 22.02
CA HIS A 922 -12.21 -13.45 20.55
C HIS A 922 -12.65 -14.83 20.04
N PHE A 923 -12.51 -15.87 20.86
CA PHE A 923 -12.93 -17.24 20.56
C PHE A 923 -14.29 -17.59 21.18
N TYR A 924 -15.04 -16.60 21.69
CA TYR A 924 -16.40 -16.83 22.20
C TYR A 924 -17.36 -17.25 21.08
N SER A 925 -17.17 -16.81 19.83
CA SER A 925 -17.78 -17.44 18.65
C SER A 925 -19.29 -17.75 18.84
N THR A 926 -19.71 -19.01 18.61
CA THR A 926 -21.06 -19.51 18.96
C THR A 926 -21.03 -20.48 20.16
N HIS A 927 -20.09 -20.30 21.11
CA HIS A 927 -19.76 -21.29 22.15
C HIS A 927 -20.94 -21.84 22.96
N VAL A 928 -21.93 -21.01 23.28
CA VAL A 928 -23.15 -21.47 23.99
C VAL A 928 -23.94 -22.45 23.14
N GLN A 929 -24.02 -22.25 21.82
CA GLN A 929 -24.71 -23.18 20.93
C GLN A 929 -23.97 -24.51 20.81
N TRP A 930 -22.63 -24.48 20.72
CA TRP A 930 -21.82 -25.69 20.79
C TRP A 930 -22.04 -26.44 22.11
N ALA A 931 -21.99 -25.73 23.24
CA ALA A 931 -22.20 -26.30 24.57
C ALA A 931 -23.59 -26.94 24.73
N ARG A 932 -24.64 -26.28 24.23
CA ARG A 932 -26.03 -26.82 24.19
C ARG A 932 -26.15 -28.02 23.26
N ALA A 933 -25.58 -27.97 22.06
CA ALA A 933 -25.68 -29.03 21.06
C ALA A 933 -25.03 -30.34 21.55
N PHE A 934 -23.83 -30.26 22.12
CA PHE A 934 -23.12 -31.42 22.69
C PHE A 934 -23.44 -31.69 24.16
N ARG A 935 -24.31 -30.89 24.79
CA ARG A 935 -24.76 -31.03 26.19
C ARG A 935 -23.61 -31.07 27.22
N CYS A 936 -22.59 -30.23 26.99
CA CYS A 936 -21.37 -30.19 27.79
C CYS A 936 -21.14 -28.81 28.45
N PRO A 937 -20.38 -28.70 29.54
CA PRO A 937 -19.93 -27.42 30.07
C PRO A 937 -18.96 -26.71 29.10
N VAL A 938 -18.95 -25.38 29.16
CA VAL A 938 -17.96 -24.52 28.51
C VAL A 938 -17.22 -23.69 29.56
N TYR A 939 -15.91 -23.89 29.65
CA TYR A 939 -15.05 -23.27 30.64
C TYR A 939 -14.47 -21.95 30.10
N LEU A 940 -14.71 -20.88 30.83
CA LEU A 940 -14.29 -19.50 30.53
C LEU A 940 -13.51 -18.94 31.74
N ALA A 941 -12.64 -17.95 31.55
CA ALA A 941 -12.02 -17.26 32.68
C ALA A 941 -13.01 -16.29 33.36
N SER A 942 -12.99 -16.21 34.70
CA SER A 942 -13.91 -15.36 35.47
C SER A 942 -13.81 -13.86 35.18
N GLU A 943 -12.60 -13.40 34.87
CA GLU A 943 -12.23 -12.04 34.52
C GLU A 943 -12.82 -11.64 33.17
N ASP A 944 -13.00 -12.63 32.29
CA ASP A 944 -13.46 -12.43 30.92
C ASP A 944 -15.00 -12.48 30.80
N LYS A 945 -15.72 -12.71 31.92
CA LYS A 945 -17.20 -12.77 31.96
C LYS A 945 -17.88 -11.54 31.33
N ARG A 946 -17.29 -10.35 31.44
CA ARG A 946 -17.90 -9.10 30.94
C ARG A 946 -18.02 -9.02 29.41
N TRP A 947 -17.31 -9.87 28.67
CA TRP A 947 -17.39 -9.95 27.20
C TRP A 947 -18.33 -11.06 26.72
N ALA A 948 -19.02 -11.77 27.63
CA ALA A 948 -20.01 -12.77 27.26
C ALA A 948 -21.29 -12.09 26.74
N THR A 949 -21.66 -12.36 25.48
CA THR A 949 -22.82 -11.77 24.80
C THR A 949 -24.17 -12.34 25.24
N MET A 950 -24.17 -13.50 25.91
CA MET A 950 -25.35 -14.14 26.48
C MET A 950 -24.95 -14.97 27.71
N GLU A 951 -25.86 -15.03 28.69
CA GLU A 951 -25.73 -15.95 29.82
C GLU A 951 -26.23 -17.35 29.44
N SER A 952 -25.59 -18.38 29.98
CA SER A 952 -26.05 -19.77 29.88
C SER A 952 -25.60 -20.59 31.08
N THR A 953 -26.44 -21.51 31.53
CA THR A 953 -26.13 -22.53 32.55
C THR A 953 -24.94 -23.41 32.19
N HIS A 954 -24.56 -23.49 30.90
CA HIS A 954 -23.36 -24.22 30.47
C HIS A 954 -22.04 -23.50 30.80
N GLN A 955 -22.05 -22.19 31.03
CA GLN A 955 -20.83 -21.40 31.25
C GLN A 955 -20.28 -21.61 32.66
N VAL A 956 -19.06 -22.15 32.75
CA VAL A 956 -18.34 -22.37 34.02
C VAL A 956 -17.16 -21.41 34.08
N PHE A 957 -17.23 -20.43 34.98
CA PHE A 957 -16.23 -19.39 35.14
C PHE A 957 -15.10 -19.79 36.10
N LEU A 958 -13.88 -19.89 35.58
CA LEU A 958 -12.67 -20.32 36.29
C LEU A 958 -11.96 -19.15 36.98
N SER A 959 -11.86 -19.21 38.30
CA SER A 959 -11.11 -18.25 39.12
C SER A 959 -9.67 -18.68 39.39
N SER A 960 -9.42 -19.94 39.70
CA SER A 960 -8.10 -20.51 39.97
C SER A 960 -7.14 -20.44 38.78
N THR A 961 -5.87 -20.11 39.02
CA THR A 961 -4.81 -20.02 37.99
C THR A 961 -4.62 -21.32 37.20
N GLU A 962 -4.74 -22.47 37.87
CA GLU A 962 -4.78 -23.80 37.24
C GLU A 962 -6.15 -24.44 37.54
N THR A 963 -6.73 -25.13 36.57
CA THR A 963 -7.87 -26.03 36.76
C THR A 963 -7.72 -27.30 35.91
N GLU A 964 -7.86 -28.48 36.52
CA GLU A 964 -7.92 -29.74 35.78
C GLU A 964 -9.35 -29.96 35.23
N ILE A 965 -9.47 -30.06 33.90
CA ILE A 965 -10.75 -30.14 33.17
C ILE A 965 -11.19 -31.60 32.96
N ALA A 966 -10.19 -32.45 32.72
CA ALA A 966 -10.27 -33.90 32.64
C ALA A 966 -8.89 -34.45 33.04
N ARG A 967 -8.79 -35.73 33.39
CA ARG A 967 -7.51 -36.31 33.85
C ARG A 967 -6.36 -36.03 32.88
N GLY A 968 -5.36 -35.27 33.34
CA GLY A 968 -4.19 -34.86 32.55
C GLY A 968 -4.41 -33.72 31.55
N VAL A 969 -5.60 -33.09 31.54
CA VAL A 969 -5.94 -31.89 30.75
C VAL A 969 -6.08 -30.70 31.69
N LYS A 970 -5.15 -29.75 31.63
CA LYS A 970 -5.10 -28.59 32.54
C LYS A 970 -5.32 -27.29 31.78
N ALA A 971 -6.30 -26.50 32.21
CA ALA A 971 -6.44 -25.10 31.82
C ALA A 971 -5.59 -24.22 32.74
N ILE A 972 -4.76 -23.35 32.17
CA ILE A 972 -3.80 -22.51 32.88
C ILE A 972 -4.03 -21.05 32.46
N LYS A 973 -4.42 -20.20 33.40
CA LYS A 973 -4.63 -18.75 33.18
C LYS A 973 -3.30 -18.03 33.23
N LEU A 974 -2.80 -17.63 32.06
CA LEU A 974 -1.59 -16.83 31.93
C LEU A 974 -1.91 -15.32 31.93
N GLY A 975 -3.07 -14.92 31.44
CA GLY A 975 -3.43 -13.51 31.24
C GLY A 975 -2.69 -12.90 30.05
N GLY A 976 -2.27 -11.64 30.17
CA GLY A 976 -1.53 -10.93 29.11
C GLY A 976 -2.47 -10.23 28.13
N HIS A 977 -2.82 -10.90 27.02
CA HIS A 977 -3.70 -10.37 25.98
C HIS A 977 -5.05 -9.91 26.56
N PHE A 978 -5.84 -10.84 27.11
CA PHE A 978 -6.90 -10.53 28.07
C PHE A 978 -6.47 -10.89 29.50
N PRO A 979 -7.04 -10.25 30.54
CA PRO A 979 -6.74 -10.59 31.93
C PRO A 979 -6.99 -12.07 32.26
N GLY A 980 -8.03 -12.67 31.67
CA GLY A 980 -8.37 -14.08 31.87
C GLY A 980 -7.67 -15.07 30.94
N SER A 981 -6.90 -14.62 29.94
CA SER A 981 -6.45 -15.49 28.84
C SER A 981 -5.76 -16.79 29.30
N MET A 982 -6.18 -17.91 28.72
CA MET A 982 -5.74 -19.25 29.07
C MET A 982 -4.87 -19.90 28.00
N VAL A 983 -4.13 -20.92 28.42
CA VAL A 983 -3.56 -22.00 27.60
C VAL A 983 -4.05 -23.34 28.13
N LEU A 984 -4.03 -24.39 27.30
CA LEU A 984 -4.40 -25.74 27.71
C LEU A 984 -3.20 -26.68 27.58
N LEU A 985 -2.89 -27.42 28.63
CA LEU A 985 -1.82 -28.41 28.63
C LEU A 985 -2.41 -29.83 28.62
N PHE A 986 -2.02 -30.65 27.64
CA PHE A 986 -2.34 -32.06 27.58
C PHE A 986 -1.13 -32.85 27.06
N ASP A 987 -0.66 -33.84 27.83
CA ASP A 987 0.40 -34.79 27.45
C ASP A 987 1.66 -34.13 26.85
N GLY A 988 2.15 -33.06 27.50
CA GLY A 988 3.32 -32.29 27.05
C GLY A 988 3.08 -31.40 25.82
N ARG A 989 1.85 -31.29 25.32
CA ARG A 989 1.45 -30.39 24.24
C ARG A 989 0.69 -29.19 24.82
N LEU A 990 1.16 -27.98 24.53
CA LEU A 990 0.58 -26.72 25.01
C LEU A 990 -0.24 -26.07 23.90
N LEU A 991 -1.56 -26.06 24.03
CA LEU A 991 -2.45 -25.39 23.11
C LEU A 991 -2.52 -23.91 23.48
N ILE A 992 -2.24 -23.05 22.51
CA ILE A 992 -2.04 -21.61 22.69
C ILE A 992 -2.91 -20.82 21.72
N ALA A 993 -3.25 -19.60 22.14
CA ALA A 993 -3.90 -18.59 21.33
C ALA A 993 -3.15 -17.27 21.52
N ASP A 994 -3.84 -16.15 21.37
CA ASP A 994 -3.29 -14.79 21.32
C ASP A 994 -2.22 -14.42 22.39
N THR A 995 -2.32 -14.93 23.63
CA THR A 995 -1.31 -14.69 24.68
C THR A 995 0.10 -15.22 24.34
N LEU A 996 0.21 -16.25 23.49
CA LEU A 996 1.47 -16.72 22.93
C LEU A 996 1.29 -16.90 21.42
N MET A 997 1.44 -15.82 20.66
CA MET A 997 1.29 -15.88 19.21
C MET A 997 2.55 -16.50 18.58
N THR A 998 2.40 -17.55 17.77
CA THR A 998 3.50 -18.16 17.03
C THR A 998 3.96 -17.26 15.89
N THR A 999 5.27 -17.02 15.77
CA THR A 999 5.83 -16.22 14.67
C THR A 999 6.26 -17.09 13.49
N ALA A 1000 6.35 -16.48 12.30
CA ALA A 1000 6.84 -17.18 11.10
C ALA A 1000 8.26 -17.75 11.27
N SER A 1001 9.14 -17.04 12.00
CA SER A 1001 10.46 -17.56 12.39
C SER A 1001 10.38 -18.74 13.35
N GLY A 1002 9.28 -18.93 14.07
CA GLY A 1002 9.02 -20.10 14.92
C GLY A 1002 8.85 -21.41 14.15
N VAL A 1003 8.18 -21.38 12.99
CA VAL A 1003 7.76 -22.58 12.25
C VAL A 1003 8.72 -23.01 11.14
N GLY A 1004 9.77 -22.24 10.88
CA GLY A 1004 10.77 -22.56 9.84
C GLY A 1004 11.48 -23.89 10.08
N ALA A 1005 11.73 -24.64 9.01
CA ALA A 1005 12.68 -25.76 9.00
C ALA A 1005 14.10 -25.20 9.04
N TRP A 1006 14.87 -25.59 10.04
CA TRP A 1006 16.24 -25.08 10.28
C TRP A 1006 17.31 -26.18 10.23
N ASP A 1007 16.89 -27.44 10.09
CA ASP A 1007 17.71 -28.65 10.07
C ASP A 1007 18.67 -28.71 8.87
N VAL A 1008 18.26 -28.15 7.74
CA VAL A 1008 19.09 -28.02 6.53
C VAL A 1008 19.08 -26.60 5.96
N ASP A 1009 20.15 -26.24 5.27
CA ASP A 1009 20.21 -25.06 4.42
C ASP A 1009 19.71 -25.34 2.99
N ALA A 1010 19.76 -24.32 2.12
CA ALA A 1010 19.31 -24.43 0.72
C ALA A 1010 20.14 -25.40 -0.15
N THR A 1011 21.26 -25.92 0.36
CA THR A 1011 22.10 -26.95 -0.29
C THR A 1011 21.88 -28.35 0.28
N GLY A 1012 21.04 -28.49 1.32
CA GLY A 1012 20.86 -29.73 2.07
C GLY A 1012 21.94 -29.98 3.13
N ALA A 1013 22.82 -29.01 3.41
CA ALA A 1013 23.81 -29.12 4.47
C ALA A 1013 23.17 -28.85 5.84
N ALA A 1014 23.61 -29.57 6.87
CA ALA A 1014 23.07 -29.43 8.22
C ALA A 1014 23.26 -28.01 8.76
N ARG A 1015 22.21 -27.47 9.39
CA ARG A 1015 22.17 -26.10 9.92
C ARG A 1015 21.50 -26.08 11.30
N ASP A 1016 21.79 -25.03 12.06
CA ASP A 1016 21.07 -24.66 13.28
C ASP A 1016 20.25 -23.38 13.09
N ARG A 1017 19.19 -23.26 13.89
CA ARG A 1017 18.37 -22.05 14.02
C ARG A 1017 19.25 -20.86 14.49
N PRO A 1018 19.33 -19.75 13.75
CA PRO A 1018 20.12 -18.59 14.16
C PRO A 1018 19.69 -18.01 15.53
N PRO A 1019 20.64 -17.59 16.39
CA PRO A 1019 20.34 -16.93 17.65
C PRO A 1019 19.66 -15.57 17.42
N GLY A 1020 18.81 -15.15 18.37
CA GLY A 1020 18.08 -13.89 18.29
C GLY A 1020 16.75 -13.94 17.51
N LEU A 1021 16.42 -15.07 16.85
CA LEU A 1021 15.12 -15.28 16.22
C LEU A 1021 14.08 -15.77 17.24
N ASN A 1022 13.10 -14.94 17.59
CA ASN A 1022 11.97 -15.36 18.40
C ASN A 1022 11.12 -16.44 17.70
N SER A 1023 10.47 -17.29 18.49
CA SER A 1023 9.46 -18.27 18.04
C SER A 1023 8.04 -17.84 18.36
N PHE A 1024 7.90 -16.95 19.34
CA PHE A 1024 6.63 -16.43 19.82
C PHE A 1024 6.70 -14.91 19.98
N SER A 1025 5.55 -14.25 19.96
CA SER A 1025 5.37 -12.83 20.26
C SER A 1025 4.22 -12.66 21.26
N PHE A 1026 4.39 -11.72 22.18
CA PHE A 1026 3.50 -11.51 23.32
C PHE A 1026 2.89 -10.12 23.20
N LEU A 1027 1.62 -10.05 22.80
CA LEU A 1027 0.97 -8.80 22.43
C LEU A 1027 -0.24 -8.54 23.34
N TYR A 1028 -0.48 -7.27 23.64
CA TYR A 1028 -1.74 -6.80 24.21
C TYR A 1028 -2.84 -6.75 23.14
N SER A 1029 -2.47 -6.44 21.89
CA SER A 1029 -3.34 -6.54 20.73
C SER A 1029 -2.54 -7.04 19.54
N ILE A 1030 -2.91 -8.21 19.01
CA ILE A 1030 -2.32 -8.75 17.78
C ILE A 1030 -2.69 -7.92 16.54
N PRO A 1031 -3.98 -7.66 16.24
CA PRO A 1031 -4.33 -6.96 15.00
C PRO A 1031 -3.80 -5.52 14.96
N ASN A 1032 -3.64 -4.88 16.12
CA ASN A 1032 -3.09 -3.52 16.24
C ASN A 1032 -1.59 -3.51 16.57
N PHE A 1033 -0.93 -4.68 16.60
CA PHE A 1033 0.50 -4.87 16.90
C PHE A 1033 1.00 -4.21 18.22
N ILE A 1034 0.14 -4.08 19.22
CA ILE A 1034 0.48 -3.46 20.51
C ILE A 1034 1.22 -4.49 21.39
N PRO A 1035 2.50 -4.27 21.75
CA PRO A 1035 3.27 -5.21 22.55
C PRO A 1035 2.77 -5.29 24.00
N LEU A 1036 2.90 -6.47 24.61
CA LEU A 1036 2.65 -6.67 26.02
C LEU A 1036 3.81 -6.13 26.87
N SER A 1037 3.54 -5.61 28.07
CA SER A 1037 4.57 -5.10 28.97
C SER A 1037 5.49 -6.20 29.49
N VAL A 1038 6.72 -5.84 29.87
CA VAL A 1038 7.70 -6.78 30.41
C VAL A 1038 7.27 -7.37 31.75
N ASP A 1039 6.59 -6.59 32.60
CA ASP A 1039 6.03 -7.07 33.87
C ASP A 1039 4.99 -8.17 33.66
N GLU A 1040 4.12 -8.01 32.66
CA GLU A 1040 3.12 -9.03 32.30
C GLU A 1040 3.76 -10.27 31.67
N MET A 1041 4.76 -10.11 30.80
CA MET A 1041 5.55 -11.25 30.30
C MET A 1041 6.28 -12.00 31.44
N ALA A 1042 6.84 -11.27 32.41
CA ALA A 1042 7.49 -11.87 33.58
C ALA A 1042 6.48 -12.59 34.49
N ARG A 1043 5.27 -12.03 34.69
CA ARG A 1043 4.16 -12.68 35.42
C ARG A 1043 3.70 -13.95 34.70
N MET A 1044 3.54 -13.91 33.38
CA MET A 1044 3.22 -15.07 32.56
C MET A 1044 4.30 -16.16 32.65
N TRP A 1045 5.57 -15.77 32.55
CA TRP A 1045 6.69 -16.70 32.71
C TRP A 1045 6.73 -17.34 34.10
N GLY A 1046 6.50 -16.55 35.16
CA GLY A 1046 6.46 -17.03 36.54
C GLY A 1046 5.43 -18.12 36.79
N ILE A 1047 4.34 -18.15 36.01
CA ILE A 1047 3.36 -19.25 35.99
C ILE A 1047 3.84 -20.37 35.07
N LEU A 1048 4.16 -20.05 33.81
CA LEU A 1048 4.43 -21.04 32.75
C LEU A 1048 5.69 -21.89 33.02
N ARG A 1049 6.69 -21.34 33.73
CA ARG A 1049 7.92 -22.07 34.12
C ARG A 1049 7.66 -23.31 34.97
N GLY A 1050 6.51 -23.40 35.64
CA GLY A 1050 6.12 -24.58 36.45
C GLY A 1050 5.68 -25.80 35.62
N TYR A 1051 5.53 -25.67 34.30
CA TYR A 1051 4.99 -26.71 33.43
C TYR A 1051 6.00 -27.20 32.40
N GLU A 1052 5.93 -28.49 32.05
CA GLU A 1052 6.76 -29.09 31.00
C GLU A 1052 5.94 -29.31 29.72
N PHE A 1053 6.50 -28.89 28.59
CA PHE A 1053 5.88 -29.02 27.26
C PHE A 1053 6.94 -29.04 26.15
N LYS A 1054 6.66 -29.83 25.11
CA LYS A 1054 7.53 -30.10 23.95
C LYS A 1054 6.89 -29.76 22.61
N ALA A 1055 5.58 -29.48 22.60
CA ALA A 1055 4.86 -29.02 21.43
C ALA A 1055 3.96 -27.83 21.77
N THR A 1056 3.73 -26.96 20.80
CA THR A 1056 2.71 -25.90 20.86
C THR A 1056 1.81 -25.95 19.64
N HIS A 1057 0.51 -25.77 19.85
CA HIS A 1057 -0.50 -25.74 18.79
C HIS A 1057 -1.28 -24.43 18.89
N GLY A 1058 -1.08 -23.53 17.92
CA GLY A 1058 -1.68 -22.19 17.90
C GLY A 1058 -3.15 -22.16 17.42
N GLY A 1059 -3.79 -21.00 17.58
CA GLY A 1059 -5.19 -20.74 17.16
C GLY A 1059 -5.43 -20.63 15.65
N PHE A 1060 -4.39 -20.77 14.81
CA PHE A 1060 -4.46 -20.67 13.34
C PHE A 1060 -3.70 -21.82 12.67
N ALA A 1061 -4.07 -22.15 11.43
CA ALA A 1061 -3.37 -23.17 10.65
C ALA A 1061 -1.89 -22.82 10.42
N GLY A 1062 -1.01 -23.82 10.50
CA GLY A 1062 0.43 -23.65 10.32
C GLY A 1062 1.17 -23.09 11.54
N MET A 1063 0.49 -22.83 12.66
CA MET A 1063 1.11 -22.38 13.92
C MET A 1063 1.40 -23.55 14.87
N ASP A 1064 1.99 -24.61 14.33
CA ASP A 1064 2.32 -25.84 15.06
C ASP A 1064 3.85 -25.98 15.15
N ILE A 1065 4.37 -26.18 16.36
CA ILE A 1065 5.82 -26.35 16.62
C ILE A 1065 6.01 -27.55 17.55
N GLU A 1066 6.88 -28.49 17.17
CA GLU A 1066 7.35 -29.59 18.02
C GLU A 1066 8.87 -29.47 18.15
N ASP A 1067 9.39 -29.34 19.39
CA ASP A 1067 10.80 -29.12 19.68
C ASP A 1067 11.12 -29.52 21.14
N GLU A 1068 12.17 -30.31 21.36
CA GLU A 1068 12.62 -30.68 22.71
C GLU A 1068 13.03 -29.47 23.56
N ASN A 1069 13.45 -28.36 22.93
CA ASN A 1069 13.83 -27.10 23.57
C ASN A 1069 12.69 -26.06 23.57
N LEU A 1070 11.43 -26.45 23.35
CA LEU A 1070 10.34 -25.48 23.14
C LEU A 1070 10.14 -24.51 24.32
N LYS A 1071 10.25 -25.01 25.55
CA LYS A 1071 10.20 -24.18 26.77
C LYS A 1071 11.31 -23.11 26.80
N LYS A 1072 12.51 -23.42 26.28
CA LYS A 1072 13.61 -22.46 26.10
C LYS A 1072 13.23 -21.41 25.05
N ARG A 1073 12.66 -21.85 23.93
CA ARG A 1073 12.23 -20.98 22.84
C ARG A 1073 11.15 -19.99 23.27
N VAL A 1074 10.30 -20.32 24.25
CA VAL A 1074 9.36 -19.37 24.87
C VAL A 1074 10.11 -18.30 25.67
N LEU A 1075 10.98 -18.69 26.62
CA LEU A 1075 11.76 -17.74 27.43
C LEU A 1075 12.67 -16.84 26.58
N ASP A 1076 13.42 -17.44 25.65
CA ASP A 1076 14.25 -16.72 24.69
C ASP A 1076 13.41 -15.68 23.92
N SER A 1077 12.19 -16.03 23.50
CA SER A 1077 11.30 -15.10 22.79
C SER A 1077 10.84 -13.93 23.65
N MET A 1078 10.47 -14.18 24.91
CA MET A 1078 10.09 -13.12 25.86
C MET A 1078 11.27 -12.16 26.12
N GLN A 1079 12.47 -12.70 26.34
CA GLN A 1079 13.69 -11.93 26.56
C GLN A 1079 14.17 -11.18 25.30
N ILE A 1080 14.01 -11.78 24.11
CA ILE A 1080 14.26 -11.09 22.83
C ILE A 1080 13.30 -9.90 22.68
N GLN A 1081 12.01 -10.08 22.95
CA GLN A 1081 11.03 -9.00 22.88
C GLN A 1081 11.32 -7.90 23.92
N ALA A 1082 11.51 -8.26 25.20
CA ALA A 1082 11.84 -7.32 26.27
C ALA A 1082 13.10 -6.49 25.96
N ARG A 1083 14.16 -7.13 25.44
CA ARG A 1083 15.40 -6.45 25.03
C ARG A 1083 15.16 -5.40 23.94
N HIS A 1084 14.37 -5.73 22.91
CA HIS A 1084 14.06 -4.78 21.82
C HIS A 1084 13.04 -3.71 22.21
N MET A 1085 12.23 -3.95 23.25
CA MET A 1085 11.42 -2.91 23.92
C MET A 1085 12.24 -1.97 24.82
N GLY A 1086 13.55 -2.19 24.98
CA GLY A 1086 14.45 -1.35 25.77
C GLY A 1086 14.70 -1.83 27.21
N TYR A 1087 14.22 -3.01 27.60
CA TYR A 1087 14.35 -3.55 28.96
C TYR A 1087 15.50 -4.56 29.09
N GLY A 1088 16.60 -4.34 28.37
CA GLY A 1088 17.76 -5.23 28.30
C GLY A 1088 18.47 -5.49 29.64
N ASP A 1089 18.31 -4.56 30.59
CA ASP A 1089 18.92 -4.62 31.94
C ASP A 1089 17.91 -5.00 33.04
N SER A 1090 16.69 -5.41 32.69
CA SER A 1090 15.66 -5.80 33.67
C SER A 1090 15.98 -7.13 34.36
N GLU A 1091 15.53 -7.31 35.62
CA GLU A 1091 15.74 -8.56 36.38
C GLU A 1091 15.20 -9.80 35.64
N PHE A 1092 14.16 -9.65 34.82
CA PHE A 1092 13.62 -10.71 33.97
C PHE A 1092 14.63 -11.30 32.97
N MET A 1093 15.65 -10.53 32.59
CA MET A 1093 16.74 -10.99 31.72
C MET A 1093 17.71 -11.96 32.42
N LYS A 1094 17.60 -12.13 33.74
CA LYS A 1094 18.37 -13.12 34.53
C LYS A 1094 17.64 -14.45 34.66
N GLU A 1095 16.37 -14.55 34.25
CA GLU A 1095 15.63 -15.81 34.24
C GLU A 1095 16.32 -16.81 33.29
N THR A 1096 16.40 -18.06 33.75
CA THR A 1096 17.00 -19.21 33.06
C THR A 1096 16.12 -20.45 33.30
N LEU A 1097 16.33 -21.51 32.52
CA LEU A 1097 15.63 -22.80 32.68
C LEU A 1097 16.24 -23.66 33.80
#